data_AF-A0A3L8BUE5-F1
#
_entry.id   AF-A0A3L8BUE5-F1
#
_cell.length_a   1.000
_cell.length_b   1.000
_cell.length_c   1.000
_cell.angle_alpha   90.00
_cell.angle_beta   90.00
_cell.angle_gamma   90.00
#
_symmetry.space_group_name_H-M   'P 1'
#
loop_
_entity.id
_entity.type
_entity.pdbx_description
1 polymer ?
#
loop_
_entity_poly.entity_id
_entity_poly.type
_entity_poly.pdbx_seq_one_letter_code
_entity_poly.pdbx_strand_id
1 'polypeptide(L)'
;MKGVVKHATVTAYALDNGQVGATLANASTNAYGQYSLNITGYTGPIYIEVTANVGNTQMVCDYSGGCGDFIGQNELDLNQNGLIDFGESFPLSSDFILSTTLPSSTSRQAGISTLTHLATQLALTYPQGLNDVSIAVAQSQIENLFGVSSLEQTSLIDLTDSTAVTNANEEELHYSLISSALLGLSNDAALAQVLQSLALQLQVNDGQLVLHSDTSDTPTLLDIIEAALTTAQALELDTLSNQFSQLATTLLSSDSGSLTSVQPSPTAGGSNAEIIDSFVADIQLWQGYLSLSPNQPSFAQVVSAIGVSTGADLTNIMQAISIAGQYGPVVALPDAALGAACDSLSNYFARLTCRLLISGKSLEEICNGSLNLVLFGRSLCDVLNDLTLPLGNGLTGHFALWDGIARIYGNTNGVELDITFTASDNYRSSYGFVLNGTAESDIGMLEITDGAFNLVFEGGLDIRNLKLPETASGNLSVSYEQFSTVENSNPTSFTGDLALNLDLSGVTEAQDEEQPYAGLDSININLTAAGAFQSLYGDQFEGSISLDGGLDSEIQIQFETDLPDYSDRAIITVTSTPEQISQGLLNDIVMTWGGKRYEIMYFFAPQYGVRMTNQDGVIVDLDLGVEDDDVAGYLLLNGTRYGVITPLNGSLLFTLSNGLDILL
;
A
#
# COMPACT_ATOMS: atom_id res chain seq x y z
N MET A 1 38.83 -15.53 19.12
CA MET A 1 37.78 -15.93 20.09
C MET A 1 38.18 -15.41 21.44
N LYS A 2 37.22 -14.91 22.23
CA LYS A 2 37.51 -14.35 23.56
C LYS A 2 37.92 -15.41 24.60
N GLY A 3 38.70 -15.02 25.61
CA GLY A 3 39.10 -15.86 26.75
C GLY A 3 39.97 -17.03 26.33
N VAL A 4 40.61 -16.92 25.16
CA VAL A 4 41.35 -17.97 24.47
C VAL A 4 40.72 -19.35 24.73
N VAL A 5 39.48 -19.55 24.30
CA VAL A 5 38.84 -20.87 24.43
C VAL A 5 39.53 -21.84 23.46
N LYS A 6 40.34 -22.74 24.02
CA LYS A 6 41.16 -23.72 23.31
C LYS A 6 40.39 -25.01 23.14
N HIS A 7 40.57 -25.66 21.99
CA HIS A 7 40.01 -26.98 21.70
C HIS A 7 38.48 -27.09 21.83
N ALA A 8 37.74 -25.99 21.67
CA ALA A 8 36.28 -26.00 21.55
C ALA A 8 35.83 -26.44 20.15
N THR A 9 34.58 -26.89 20.04
CA THR A 9 33.95 -27.17 18.75
C THR A 9 33.26 -25.90 18.26
N VAL A 10 33.54 -25.49 17.03
CA VAL A 10 32.88 -24.36 16.37
C VAL A 10 32.04 -24.91 15.23
N THR A 11 30.74 -24.63 15.23
CA THR A 11 29.80 -25.10 14.21
C THR A 11 29.08 -23.92 13.58
N ALA A 12 29.06 -23.86 12.24
CA ALA A 12 28.27 -22.90 11.48
C ALA A 12 27.01 -23.56 10.94
N TYR A 13 25.90 -22.84 11.01
CA TYR A 13 24.57 -23.25 10.58
C TYR A 13 24.01 -22.24 9.58
N ALA A 14 23.23 -22.74 8.62
CA ALA A 14 22.40 -21.90 7.77
C ALA A 14 21.31 -21.26 8.62
N LEU A 15 20.92 -20.03 8.27
CA LEU A 15 19.70 -19.43 8.76
C LEU A 15 18.63 -19.54 7.68
N ASP A 16 17.51 -20.18 8.03
CA ASP A 16 16.39 -20.46 7.14
C ASP A 16 15.11 -19.91 7.79
N ASN A 17 14.44 -18.95 7.14
CA ASN A 17 13.20 -18.32 7.62
C ASN A 17 13.26 -17.81 9.09
N GLY A 18 14.37 -17.19 9.47
CA GLY A 18 14.54 -16.64 10.83
C GLY A 18 14.97 -17.66 11.88
N GLN A 19 15.20 -18.93 11.51
CA GLN A 19 15.54 -20.02 12.43
C GLN A 19 16.89 -20.64 12.10
N VAL A 20 17.52 -21.27 13.11
CA VAL A 20 18.76 -22.04 12.93
C VAL A 20 18.46 -23.33 12.18
N GLY A 21 19.00 -23.44 10.97
CA GLY A 21 18.78 -24.52 10.02
C GLY A 21 19.91 -25.56 10.00
N ALA A 22 20.24 -26.06 8.80
CA ALA A 22 21.20 -27.13 8.63
C ALA A 22 22.65 -26.70 8.95
N THR A 23 23.45 -27.63 9.49
CA THR A 23 24.89 -27.42 9.67
C THR A 23 25.58 -27.26 8.32
N LEU A 24 26.33 -26.16 8.18
CA LEU A 24 27.14 -25.83 7.00
C LEU A 24 28.57 -26.37 7.11
N ALA A 25 29.19 -26.18 8.27
CA ALA A 25 30.57 -26.57 8.53
C ALA A 25 30.83 -26.72 10.03
N ASN A 26 31.87 -27.48 10.40
CA ASN A 26 32.41 -27.51 11.75
C ASN A 26 33.95 -27.48 11.74
N ALA A 27 34.53 -27.02 12.84
CA ALA A 27 35.97 -26.99 13.09
C ALA A 27 36.21 -27.04 14.60
N SER A 28 37.48 -27.06 15.00
CA SER A 28 37.87 -26.87 16.40
C SER A 28 38.79 -25.66 16.54
N THR A 29 38.74 -25.01 17.70
CA THR A 29 39.71 -23.96 18.01
C THR A 29 41.10 -24.54 18.27
N ASN A 30 42.13 -23.82 17.82
CA ASN A 30 43.52 -24.17 18.07
C ASN A 30 43.97 -23.74 19.48
N ALA A 31 45.25 -23.93 19.80
CA ALA A 31 45.84 -23.56 21.09
C ALA A 31 45.83 -22.04 21.39
N TYR A 32 45.51 -21.22 20.38
CA TYR A 32 45.37 -19.77 20.47
C TYR A 32 43.91 -19.32 20.35
N GLY A 33 42.94 -20.24 20.44
CA GLY A 33 41.51 -19.91 20.31
C GLY A 33 41.08 -19.47 18.90
N GLN A 34 41.90 -19.70 17.87
CA GLN A 34 41.58 -19.37 16.49
C GLN A 34 40.93 -20.58 15.80
N TYR A 35 40.04 -20.32 14.83
CA TYR A 35 39.37 -21.33 14.03
C TYR A 35 39.26 -20.89 12.56
N SER A 36 38.98 -21.85 11.68
CA SER A 36 38.71 -21.58 10.27
C SER A 36 37.64 -22.55 9.79
N LEU A 37 36.55 -22.02 9.24
CA LEU A 37 35.47 -22.78 8.64
C LEU A 37 35.48 -22.57 7.13
N ASN A 38 35.24 -23.62 6.35
CA ASN A 38 35.12 -23.51 4.90
C ASN A 38 33.67 -23.82 4.49
N ILE A 39 32.95 -22.78 4.06
CA ILE A 39 31.54 -22.85 3.70
C ILE A 39 31.43 -22.66 2.18
N THR A 40 30.82 -23.63 1.49
CA THR A 40 30.70 -23.62 0.02
C THR A 40 29.24 -23.72 -0.40
N GLY A 41 28.81 -22.84 -1.31
CA GLY A 41 27.46 -22.90 -1.90
C GLY A 41 26.34 -22.29 -1.06
N TYR A 42 26.66 -21.56 0.01
CA TYR A 42 25.71 -20.80 0.83
C TYR A 42 26.08 -19.32 0.83
N THR A 43 25.09 -18.45 0.67
CA THR A 43 25.26 -16.98 0.57
C THR A 43 24.31 -16.21 1.49
N GLY A 44 23.56 -16.91 2.35
CA GLY A 44 22.67 -16.30 3.33
C GLY A 44 23.39 -15.97 4.65
N PRO A 45 22.64 -15.51 5.67
CA PRO A 45 23.20 -15.20 6.96
C PRO A 45 23.54 -16.48 7.74
N ILE A 46 24.56 -16.42 8.61
CA ILE A 46 25.13 -17.59 9.28
C ILE A 46 24.99 -17.43 10.78
N TYR A 47 24.55 -18.49 11.46
CA TYR A 47 24.66 -18.63 12.92
C TYR A 47 25.87 -19.50 13.24
N ILE A 48 26.75 -19.03 14.14
CA ILE A 48 27.93 -19.76 14.58
C ILE A 48 27.82 -20.00 16.08
N GLU A 49 28.02 -21.25 16.48
CA GLU A 49 28.01 -21.68 17.86
C GLU A 49 29.35 -22.29 18.26
N VAL A 50 29.79 -22.00 19.48
CA VAL A 50 30.96 -22.60 20.13
C VAL A 50 30.49 -23.39 21.32
N THR A 51 30.81 -24.68 21.34
CA THR A 51 30.48 -25.59 22.44
C THR A 51 31.73 -26.24 23.02
N ALA A 52 31.69 -26.55 24.31
CA ALA A 52 32.78 -27.25 24.99
C ALA A 52 32.79 -28.74 24.65
N ASN A 53 34.00 -29.27 24.38
CA ASN A 53 34.30 -30.68 24.39
C ASN A 53 34.77 -31.08 25.80
N VAL A 54 33.89 -31.76 26.53
CA VAL A 54 34.07 -32.09 27.95
C VAL A 54 35.42 -32.75 28.21
N GLY A 55 36.22 -32.14 29.09
CA GLY A 55 37.53 -32.63 29.50
C GLY A 55 38.70 -32.27 28.57
N ASN A 56 38.44 -31.56 27.46
CA ASN A 56 39.48 -31.11 26.53
C ASN A 56 39.45 -29.60 26.28
N THR A 57 38.26 -29.00 26.27
CA THR A 57 38.12 -27.55 26.11
C THR A 57 38.55 -26.82 27.37
N GLN A 58 39.41 -25.82 27.19
CA GLN A 58 39.93 -24.96 28.26
C GLN A 58 39.72 -23.50 27.88
N MET A 59 39.53 -22.65 28.88
CA MET A 59 39.47 -21.18 28.74
C MET A 59 40.58 -20.57 29.58
N VAL A 60 41.17 -19.48 29.12
CA VAL A 60 42.13 -18.68 29.90
C VAL A 60 41.38 -17.57 30.60
N CYS A 61 41.63 -17.39 31.90
CA CYS A 61 41.07 -16.29 32.66
C CYS A 61 41.75 -14.97 32.26
N ASP A 62 40.99 -14.11 31.58
CA ASP A 62 41.46 -12.80 31.08
C ASP A 62 40.96 -11.62 31.93
N TYR A 63 40.29 -11.90 33.06
CA TYR A 63 39.84 -10.90 34.03
C TYR A 63 40.80 -10.84 35.24
N SER A 64 41.30 -9.64 35.57
CA SER A 64 42.37 -9.50 36.57
C SER A 64 41.94 -9.82 38.00
N GLY A 65 40.63 -9.81 38.28
CA GLY A 65 40.08 -10.14 39.61
C GLY A 65 39.88 -11.63 39.86
N GLY A 66 40.20 -12.49 38.88
CA GLY A 66 40.01 -13.94 38.96
C GLY A 66 38.63 -14.41 38.48
N CYS A 67 38.55 -15.62 37.93
CA CYS A 67 37.37 -16.16 37.24
C CYS A 67 36.58 -17.18 38.09
N GLY A 68 36.53 -16.97 39.41
CA GLY A 68 35.83 -17.81 40.37
C GLY A 68 36.66 -18.97 40.93
N ASP A 69 35.97 -19.92 41.55
CA ASP A 69 36.56 -21.12 42.16
C ASP A 69 37.11 -22.09 41.12
N PHE A 70 38.27 -22.69 41.41
CA PHE A 70 38.88 -23.68 40.52
C PHE A 70 38.20 -25.05 40.64
N ILE A 71 37.40 -25.41 39.63
CA ILE A 71 36.74 -26.72 39.51
C ILE A 71 37.42 -27.53 38.40
N GLY A 72 38.56 -28.15 38.69
CA GLY A 72 39.36 -28.83 37.67
C GLY A 72 40.50 -29.69 38.19
N GLN A 73 41.47 -29.99 37.32
CA GLN A 73 42.72 -30.64 37.73
C GLN A 73 43.67 -29.61 38.34
N ASN A 74 44.18 -29.88 39.54
CA ASN A 74 45.09 -28.98 40.29
C ASN A 74 46.38 -28.58 39.52
N GLU A 75 46.68 -29.18 38.37
CA GLU A 75 47.83 -28.79 37.54
C GLU A 75 47.61 -27.48 36.77
N LEU A 76 46.36 -27.03 36.61
CA LEU A 76 46.06 -25.75 35.94
C LEU A 76 45.88 -24.57 36.92
N ASP A 77 45.65 -24.87 38.21
CA ASP A 77 45.78 -23.93 39.33
C ASP A 77 47.27 -23.86 39.71
N LEU A 78 47.98 -22.89 39.15
CA LEU A 78 49.45 -22.84 39.18
C LEU A 78 49.98 -22.57 40.59
N ASN A 79 49.20 -21.90 41.44
CA ASN A 79 49.59 -21.51 42.79
C ASN A 79 48.88 -22.30 43.89
N GLN A 80 47.94 -23.18 43.54
CA GLN A 80 47.19 -24.08 44.41
C GLN A 80 46.35 -23.35 45.46
N ASN A 81 45.82 -22.16 45.13
CA ASN A 81 44.98 -21.37 46.02
C ASN A 81 43.49 -21.73 45.93
N GLY A 82 43.09 -22.59 44.99
CA GLY A 82 41.70 -23.00 44.77
C GLY A 82 40.86 -21.99 44.01
N LEU A 83 41.46 -20.95 43.45
CA LEU A 83 40.83 -19.91 42.63
C LEU A 83 41.40 -19.99 41.21
N ILE A 84 40.65 -19.46 40.24
CA ILE A 84 41.13 -19.30 38.86
C ILE A 84 41.73 -17.90 38.74
N ASP A 85 43.05 -17.80 38.76
CA ASP A 85 43.73 -16.50 38.68
C ASP A 85 43.90 -16.01 37.23
N PHE A 86 44.18 -14.71 37.10
CA PHE A 86 44.48 -14.09 35.80
C PHE A 86 45.65 -14.80 35.08
N GLY A 87 45.42 -15.20 33.84
CA GLY A 87 46.37 -15.96 33.02
C GLY A 87 46.28 -17.48 33.19
N GLU A 88 45.55 -17.99 34.18
CA GLU A 88 45.37 -19.42 34.37
C GLU A 88 44.34 -20.01 33.41
N SER A 89 44.52 -21.28 33.06
CA SER A 89 43.56 -22.01 32.23
C SER A 89 42.65 -22.84 33.10
N PHE A 90 41.37 -22.96 32.74
CA PHE A 90 40.42 -23.79 33.47
C PHE A 90 39.52 -24.56 32.49
N PRO A 91 39.03 -25.76 32.87
CA PRO A 91 38.16 -26.55 32.01
C PRO A 91 36.77 -25.90 31.92
N LEU A 92 36.16 -25.95 30.74
CA LEU A 92 34.78 -25.51 30.55
C LEU A 92 33.79 -26.67 30.76
N SER A 93 32.63 -26.35 31.32
CA SER A 93 31.51 -27.25 31.52
C SER A 93 30.77 -27.56 30.22
N SER A 94 29.96 -28.63 30.21
CA SER A 94 29.24 -29.08 29.00
C SER A 94 28.13 -28.15 28.52
N ASP A 95 27.65 -27.26 29.39
CA ASP A 95 26.63 -26.25 29.13
C ASP A 95 27.20 -24.91 28.63
N PHE A 96 28.52 -24.82 28.46
CA PHE A 96 29.16 -23.65 27.86
C PHE A 96 28.76 -23.50 26.38
N ILE A 97 28.14 -22.36 26.07
CA ILE A 97 27.78 -21.95 24.72
C ILE A 97 28.15 -20.47 24.55
N LEU A 98 28.85 -20.16 23.45
CA LEU A 98 28.92 -18.81 22.91
C LEU A 98 28.42 -18.82 21.47
N SER A 99 27.72 -17.77 21.08
CA SER A 99 27.20 -17.62 19.73
C SER A 99 27.61 -16.31 19.09
N THR A 100 27.57 -16.29 17.76
CA THR A 100 27.62 -15.07 16.95
C THR A 100 26.82 -15.31 15.68
N THR A 101 26.40 -14.22 15.05
CA THR A 101 25.69 -14.24 13.78
C THR A 101 26.42 -13.36 12.80
N LEU A 102 26.42 -13.74 11.52
CA LEU A 102 26.99 -12.97 10.43
C LEU A 102 25.91 -12.70 9.37
N PRO A 103 25.70 -11.45 8.94
CA PRO A 103 24.81 -11.17 7.82
C PRO A 103 25.41 -11.65 6.50
N SER A 104 24.55 -11.82 5.49
CA SER A 104 24.85 -12.37 4.15
C SER A 104 25.99 -11.67 3.40
N SER A 105 26.32 -10.44 3.79
CA SER A 105 27.32 -9.57 3.12
C SER A 105 28.65 -9.45 3.87
N THR A 106 28.80 -10.01 5.08
CA THR A 106 30.02 -9.83 5.88
C THR A 106 31.17 -10.71 5.40
N SER A 107 32.38 -10.13 5.36
CA SER A 107 33.60 -10.82 4.96
C SER A 107 34.24 -11.62 6.11
N ARG A 108 34.51 -12.91 5.85
CA ARG A 108 35.64 -13.79 6.27
C ARG A 108 36.15 -13.85 7.73
N GLN A 109 35.73 -12.98 8.63
CA GLN A 109 36.14 -12.97 10.04
C GLN A 109 34.91 -12.81 10.93
N ALA A 110 34.78 -13.70 11.92
CA ALA A 110 33.75 -13.63 12.94
C ALA A 110 34.44 -13.59 14.31
N GLY A 111 34.31 -12.46 15.01
CA GLY A 111 34.55 -12.42 16.44
C GLY A 111 33.52 -13.28 17.16
N ILE A 112 33.97 -14.18 18.04
CA ILE A 112 33.10 -14.87 18.99
C ILE A 112 33.51 -14.44 20.39
N SER A 113 32.57 -13.77 21.06
CA SER A 113 32.71 -13.10 22.35
C SER A 113 31.43 -13.19 23.15
N THR A 114 31.46 -12.73 24.40
CA THR A 114 30.25 -12.58 25.22
C THR A 114 29.31 -11.50 24.65
N LEU A 115 29.83 -10.42 24.05
CA LEU A 115 28.97 -9.38 23.45
C LEU A 115 28.28 -9.82 22.16
N THR A 116 29.00 -10.52 21.28
CA THR A 116 28.39 -11.10 20.07
C THR A 116 27.35 -12.16 20.45
N HIS A 117 27.57 -12.88 21.55
CA HIS A 117 26.57 -13.80 22.08
C HIS A 117 25.31 -13.05 22.55
N LEU A 118 25.45 -11.99 23.36
CA LEU A 118 24.33 -11.16 23.78
C LEU A 118 23.58 -10.55 22.58
N ALA A 119 24.29 -10.06 21.56
CA ALA A 119 23.70 -9.54 20.33
C ALA A 119 22.90 -10.62 19.59
N THR A 120 23.44 -11.83 19.47
CA THR A 120 22.71 -12.96 18.88
C THR A 120 21.51 -13.38 19.71
N GLN A 121 21.61 -13.40 21.05
CA GLN A 121 20.48 -13.71 21.92
C GLN A 121 19.38 -12.64 21.82
N LEU A 122 19.74 -11.36 21.72
CA LEU A 122 18.79 -10.28 21.48
C LEU A 122 18.13 -10.40 20.10
N ALA A 123 18.89 -10.67 19.04
CA ALA A 123 18.33 -10.86 17.70
C ALA A 123 17.33 -12.03 17.62
N LEU A 124 17.50 -13.06 18.46
CA LEU A 124 16.58 -14.20 18.56
C LEU A 124 15.23 -13.83 19.20
N THR A 125 15.14 -12.74 19.97
CA THR A 125 13.88 -12.30 20.58
C THR A 125 12.99 -11.55 19.60
N TYR A 126 13.56 -11.02 18.52
CA TYR A 126 12.79 -10.26 17.55
C TYR A 126 11.79 -11.16 16.82
N PRO A 127 10.54 -10.70 16.59
CA PRO A 127 9.49 -11.53 16.01
C PRO A 127 9.84 -12.16 14.66
N GLN A 128 10.73 -11.51 13.92
CA GLN A 128 11.22 -11.94 12.62
C GLN A 128 12.25 -13.09 12.66
N GLY A 129 12.79 -13.39 13.84
CA GLY A 129 13.92 -14.30 14.02
C GLY A 129 15.22 -13.75 13.42
N LEU A 130 16.19 -14.62 13.18
CA LEU A 130 17.51 -14.24 12.67
C LEU A 130 17.52 -13.99 11.15
N ASN A 131 17.70 -12.74 10.76
CA ASN A 131 17.91 -12.27 9.39
C ASN A 131 18.92 -11.11 9.39
N ASP A 132 19.32 -10.62 8.21
CA ASP A 132 20.35 -9.59 8.08
C ASP A 132 20.06 -8.33 8.90
N VAL A 133 18.78 -7.97 9.05
CA VAL A 133 18.36 -6.76 9.75
C VAL A 133 18.28 -6.97 11.25
N SER A 134 17.65 -8.05 11.72
CA SER A 134 17.63 -8.36 13.16
C SER A 134 19.05 -8.52 13.71
N ILE A 135 19.93 -9.15 12.93
CA ILE A 135 21.35 -9.27 13.28
C ILE A 135 22.00 -7.89 13.38
N ALA A 136 21.88 -7.04 12.35
CA ALA A 136 22.52 -5.73 12.33
C ALA A 136 21.97 -4.78 13.41
N VAL A 137 20.65 -4.80 13.66
CA VAL A 137 19.99 -4.02 14.71
C VAL A 137 20.48 -4.45 16.08
N ALA A 138 20.40 -5.75 16.40
CA ALA A 138 20.79 -6.23 17.72
C ALA A 138 22.29 -6.03 17.98
N GLN A 139 23.13 -6.25 16.97
CA GLN A 139 24.57 -5.94 17.05
C GLN A 139 24.79 -4.47 17.33
N SER A 140 24.14 -3.57 16.56
CA SER A 140 24.28 -2.13 16.78
C SER A 140 23.77 -1.69 18.15
N GLN A 141 22.72 -2.31 18.68
CA GLN A 141 22.20 -1.98 20.00
C GLN A 141 23.20 -2.36 21.10
N ILE A 142 23.79 -3.57 21.01
CA ILE A 142 24.85 -4.00 21.94
C ILE A 142 26.12 -3.17 21.78
N GLU A 143 26.47 -2.79 20.56
CA GLU A 143 27.56 -1.85 20.26
C GLU A 143 27.37 -0.52 20.98
N ASN A 144 26.20 0.11 20.79
CA ASN A 144 25.87 1.37 21.44
C ASN A 144 25.78 1.23 22.97
N LEU A 145 25.33 0.07 23.48
CA LEU A 145 25.17 -0.20 24.91
C LEU A 145 26.51 -0.23 25.64
N PHE A 146 27.52 -0.83 25.01
CA PHE A 146 28.85 -0.96 25.60
C PHE A 146 29.86 0.04 25.05
N GLY A 147 29.45 0.94 24.16
CA GLY A 147 30.34 1.92 23.54
C GLY A 147 31.45 1.28 22.71
N VAL A 148 31.13 0.19 22.01
CA VAL A 148 32.03 -0.52 21.09
C VAL A 148 31.47 -0.45 19.67
N SER A 149 32.32 -0.59 18.67
CA SER A 149 31.96 -0.49 17.27
C SER A 149 32.37 -1.74 16.50
N SER A 150 31.54 -2.13 15.52
CA SER A 150 31.81 -3.22 14.58
C SER A 150 32.24 -4.53 15.26
N LEU A 151 31.39 -5.10 16.11
CA LEU A 151 31.65 -6.34 16.87
C LEU A 151 32.19 -7.48 16.01
N GLU A 152 31.78 -7.55 14.75
CA GLU A 152 32.22 -8.59 13.80
C GLU A 152 33.67 -8.38 13.30
N GLN A 153 34.12 -7.13 13.22
CA GLN A 153 35.39 -6.73 12.62
C GLN A 153 36.47 -6.42 13.66
N THR A 154 36.07 -5.92 14.83
CA THR A 154 37.00 -5.55 15.89
C THR A 154 37.64 -6.80 16.49
N SER A 155 38.98 -6.82 16.50
CA SER A 155 39.73 -7.98 16.98
C SER A 155 39.70 -8.06 18.50
N LEU A 156 39.46 -9.26 19.01
CA LEU A 156 39.55 -9.57 20.44
C LEU A 156 41.01 -9.86 20.80
N ILE A 157 41.50 -9.14 21.80
CA ILE A 157 42.86 -9.22 22.32
C ILE A 157 42.91 -10.18 23.49
N ASP A 158 43.92 -11.03 23.52
CA ASP A 158 44.26 -11.80 24.70
C ASP A 158 44.92 -10.86 25.72
N LEU A 159 44.15 -10.48 26.76
CA LEU A 159 44.61 -9.55 27.78
C LEU A 159 45.75 -10.10 28.64
N THR A 160 46.00 -11.42 28.60
CA THR A 160 47.09 -12.07 29.33
C THR A 160 48.42 -11.99 28.57
N ASP A 161 48.39 -11.67 27.27
CA ASP A 161 49.58 -11.41 26.45
C ASP A 161 49.91 -9.91 26.42
N SER A 162 50.88 -9.52 27.27
CA SER A 162 51.41 -8.14 27.32
C SER A 162 51.85 -7.57 25.95
N THR A 163 52.31 -8.41 25.02
CA THR A 163 52.71 -7.96 23.68
C THR A 163 51.48 -7.65 22.83
N ALA A 164 50.43 -8.47 22.94
CA ALA A 164 49.16 -8.22 22.26
C ALA A 164 48.49 -6.96 22.80
N VAL A 165 48.45 -6.78 24.13
CA VAL A 165 47.91 -5.58 24.80
C VAL A 165 48.64 -4.31 24.35
N THR A 166 49.98 -4.33 24.27
CA THR A 166 50.77 -3.16 23.85
C THR A 166 50.53 -2.76 22.39
N ASN A 167 50.23 -3.73 21.52
CA ASN A 167 50.05 -3.49 20.09
C ASN A 167 48.60 -3.19 19.69
N ALA A 168 47.65 -3.45 20.58
CA ALA A 168 46.23 -3.22 20.34
C ALA A 168 45.89 -1.72 20.37
N ASN A 169 44.87 -1.34 19.60
CA ASN A 169 44.31 0.00 19.68
C ASN A 169 43.29 0.13 20.83
N GLU A 170 42.88 1.36 21.14
CA GLU A 170 41.96 1.64 22.27
C GLU A 170 40.61 0.93 22.12
N GLU A 171 40.08 0.80 20.90
CA GLU A 171 38.80 0.14 20.62
C GLU A 171 38.89 -1.38 20.83
N GLU A 172 39.97 -2.00 20.33
CA GLU A 172 40.26 -3.42 20.55
C GLU A 172 40.41 -3.74 22.04
N LEU A 173 41.07 -2.85 22.80
CA LEU A 173 41.21 -2.97 24.24
C LEU A 173 39.89 -2.74 24.98
N HIS A 174 39.10 -1.72 24.61
CA HIS A 174 37.78 -1.46 25.19
C HIS A 174 36.88 -2.69 25.04
N TYR A 175 36.73 -3.19 23.81
CA TYR A 175 35.96 -4.40 23.53
C TYR A 175 36.48 -5.62 24.31
N SER A 176 37.80 -5.78 24.38
CA SER A 176 38.44 -6.87 25.12
C SER A 176 38.29 -6.74 26.64
N LEU A 177 38.20 -5.54 27.20
CA LEU A 177 37.97 -5.35 28.64
C LEU A 177 36.52 -5.64 29.02
N ILE A 178 35.55 -5.07 28.30
CA ILE A 178 34.12 -5.27 28.58
C ILE A 178 33.74 -6.74 28.47
N SER A 179 34.14 -7.38 27.38
CA SER A 179 33.73 -8.76 27.18
C SER A 179 34.40 -9.70 28.21
N SER A 180 35.48 -9.24 28.90
CA SER A 180 36.25 -10.00 29.91
C SER A 180 35.70 -9.75 31.30
N ALA A 181 35.22 -8.54 31.56
CA ALA A 181 34.41 -8.22 32.73
C ALA A 181 33.23 -9.19 32.89
N LEU A 182 32.56 -9.53 31.78
CA LEU A 182 31.49 -10.53 31.76
C LEU A 182 31.94 -11.94 32.18
N LEU A 183 33.22 -12.28 31.99
CA LEU A 183 33.82 -13.49 32.54
C LEU A 183 34.05 -13.36 34.05
N GLY A 184 34.53 -12.20 34.50
CA GLY A 184 34.81 -11.92 35.91
C GLY A 184 33.59 -11.83 36.83
N LEU A 185 32.40 -11.59 36.28
CA LEU A 185 31.14 -11.59 37.02
C LEU A 185 30.67 -13.00 37.41
N SER A 186 31.42 -14.05 37.03
CA SER A 186 31.12 -15.45 37.36
C SER A 186 31.64 -15.91 38.74
N ASN A 187 31.97 -14.99 39.65
CA ASN A 187 32.57 -15.34 40.94
C ASN A 187 31.61 -16.10 41.87
N ASP A 188 30.28 -15.93 41.71
CA ASP A 188 29.26 -16.60 42.53
C ASP A 188 28.31 -17.53 41.71
N ALA A 189 28.44 -17.53 40.38
CA ALA A 189 27.59 -18.29 39.46
C ALA A 189 28.36 -18.70 38.20
N ALA A 190 27.99 -19.82 37.56
CA ALA A 190 28.67 -20.27 36.36
C ALA A 190 28.52 -19.24 35.21
N LEU A 191 29.54 -19.08 34.36
CA LEU A 191 29.51 -18.13 33.22
C LEU A 191 28.25 -18.26 32.35
N ALA A 192 27.79 -19.50 32.09
CA ALA A 192 26.58 -19.74 31.33
C ALA A 192 25.33 -19.10 31.99
N GLN A 193 25.25 -19.10 33.32
CA GLN A 193 24.16 -18.48 34.09
C GLN A 193 24.23 -16.95 34.02
N VAL A 194 25.43 -16.37 34.11
CA VAL A 194 25.66 -14.92 33.96
C VAL A 194 25.17 -14.46 32.58
N LEU A 195 25.62 -15.12 31.51
CA LEU A 195 25.20 -14.80 30.14
C LEU A 195 23.70 -14.97 29.94
N GLN A 196 23.11 -16.03 30.49
CA GLN A 196 21.67 -16.26 30.42
C GLN A 196 20.87 -15.18 31.17
N SER A 197 21.35 -14.73 32.34
CA SER A 197 20.68 -13.67 33.11
C SER A 197 20.68 -12.33 32.39
N LEU A 198 21.80 -11.98 31.73
CA LEU A 198 21.92 -10.76 30.94
C LEU A 198 21.09 -10.84 29.65
N ALA A 199 21.11 -11.97 28.96
CA ALA A 199 20.27 -12.20 27.79
C ALA A 199 18.77 -12.06 28.15
N LEU A 200 18.34 -12.60 29.29
CA LEU A 200 16.98 -12.46 29.78
C LEU A 200 16.64 -11.00 30.12
N GLN A 201 17.57 -10.26 30.72
CA GLN A 201 17.38 -8.84 31.03
C GLN A 201 17.19 -8.01 29.75
N LEU A 202 18.03 -8.24 28.73
CA LEU A 202 17.87 -7.63 27.41
C LEU A 202 16.54 -8.03 26.77
N GLN A 203 16.11 -9.29 26.91
CA GLN A 203 14.84 -9.75 26.34
C GLN A 203 13.61 -9.09 26.99
N VAL A 204 13.61 -8.95 28.31
CA VAL A 204 12.45 -8.44 29.06
C VAL A 204 12.38 -6.91 29.04
N ASN A 205 13.51 -6.24 28.82
CA ASN A 205 13.62 -4.78 28.86
C ASN A 205 13.99 -4.19 27.49
N ASP A 206 13.53 -4.76 26.37
CA ASP A 206 13.71 -4.20 25.01
C ASP A 206 15.17 -3.82 24.67
N GLY A 207 16.08 -4.75 24.96
CA GLY A 207 17.52 -4.64 24.76
C GLY A 207 18.22 -3.68 25.73
N GLN A 208 17.59 -3.33 26.85
CA GLN A 208 18.16 -2.52 27.92
C GLN A 208 18.70 -3.36 29.08
N LEU A 209 19.72 -2.83 29.76
CA LEU A 209 20.21 -3.37 31.03
C LEU A 209 19.81 -2.45 32.19
N VAL A 210 19.77 -3.02 33.39
CA VAL A 210 19.67 -2.24 34.63
C VAL A 210 20.99 -1.52 34.85
N LEU A 211 20.93 -0.20 35.11
CA LEU A 211 22.12 0.63 35.31
C LEU A 211 22.90 0.20 36.56
N HIS A 212 22.21 0.07 37.70
CA HIS A 212 22.71 -0.51 38.95
C HIS A 212 21.53 -0.95 39.85
N SER A 213 21.81 -1.79 40.86
CA SER A 213 20.81 -2.25 41.82
C SER A 213 21.44 -2.51 43.19
N ASP A 214 20.75 -2.10 44.26
CA ASP A 214 21.19 -2.35 45.64
C ASP A 214 20.66 -3.69 46.23
N THR A 215 19.80 -4.40 45.48
CA THR A 215 19.00 -5.51 46.04
C THR A 215 18.92 -6.75 45.15
N SER A 216 19.50 -6.71 43.95
CA SER A 216 19.37 -7.79 42.95
C SER A 216 20.70 -8.52 42.77
N ASP A 217 20.65 -9.85 42.75
CA ASP A 217 21.82 -10.70 42.45
C ASP A 217 22.09 -10.81 40.93
N THR A 218 21.28 -10.13 40.10
CA THR A 218 21.46 -10.09 38.65
C THR A 218 22.51 -9.06 38.26
N PRO A 219 23.48 -9.40 37.40
CA PRO A 219 24.49 -8.45 36.94
C PRO A 219 23.88 -7.21 36.28
N THR A 220 24.40 -6.05 36.64
CA THR A 220 24.01 -4.73 36.12
C THR A 220 25.09 -4.16 35.21
N LEU A 221 24.78 -3.07 34.51
CA LEU A 221 25.79 -2.38 33.70
C LEU A 221 26.96 -1.87 34.56
N LEU A 222 26.68 -1.35 35.77
CA LEU A 222 27.71 -0.91 36.70
C LEU A 222 28.69 -2.05 37.04
N ASP A 223 28.20 -3.25 37.36
CA ASP A 223 29.06 -4.39 37.71
C ASP A 223 30.02 -4.75 36.57
N ILE A 224 29.54 -4.68 35.32
CA ILE A 224 30.36 -4.93 34.12
C ILE A 224 31.43 -3.84 33.98
N ILE A 225 31.07 -2.56 34.17
CA ILE A 225 32.02 -1.45 34.05
C ILE A 225 33.07 -1.48 35.17
N GLU A 226 32.71 -1.85 36.40
CA GLU A 226 33.64 -1.98 37.52
C GLU A 226 34.62 -3.16 37.34
N ALA A 227 34.14 -4.28 36.81
CA ALA A 227 35.02 -5.39 36.44
C ALA A 227 35.96 -5.01 35.27
N ALA A 228 35.47 -4.29 34.25
CA ALA A 228 36.33 -3.78 33.19
C ALA A 228 37.39 -2.79 33.71
N LEU A 229 36.99 -1.90 34.62
CA LEU A 229 37.88 -0.96 35.31
C LEU A 229 38.99 -1.67 36.07
N THR A 230 38.67 -2.73 36.81
CA THR A 230 39.63 -3.53 37.59
C THR A 230 40.74 -4.08 36.67
N THR A 231 40.35 -4.65 35.53
CA THR A 231 41.32 -5.21 34.56
C THR A 231 42.11 -4.12 33.86
N ALA A 232 41.47 -2.99 33.50
CA ALA A 232 42.16 -1.85 32.92
C ALA A 232 43.26 -1.30 33.85
N GLN A 233 42.96 -1.19 35.14
CA GLN A 233 43.92 -0.72 36.16
C GLN A 233 45.07 -1.72 36.34
N ALA A 234 44.78 -3.02 36.37
CA ALA A 234 45.80 -4.06 36.49
C ALA A 234 46.77 -4.09 35.30
N LEU A 235 46.29 -3.71 34.12
CA LEU A 235 47.08 -3.62 32.88
C LEU A 235 47.67 -2.22 32.63
N GLU A 236 47.53 -1.28 33.57
CA GLU A 236 48.03 0.09 33.47
C GLU A 236 47.49 0.87 32.23
N LEU A 237 46.23 0.62 31.85
CA LEU A 237 45.56 1.25 30.71
C LEU A 237 44.89 2.58 31.10
N ASP A 238 45.70 3.59 31.45
CA ASP A 238 45.25 4.87 32.06
C ASP A 238 44.03 5.52 31.39
N THR A 239 43.97 5.59 30.04
CA THR A 239 42.86 6.21 29.32
C THR A 239 41.54 5.47 29.59
N LEU A 240 41.53 4.16 29.39
CA LEU A 240 40.34 3.32 29.57
C LEU A 240 39.96 3.21 31.06
N SER A 241 40.94 3.13 31.96
CA SER A 241 40.69 3.18 33.41
C SER A 241 39.97 4.47 33.82
N ASN A 242 40.39 5.62 33.29
CA ASN A 242 39.73 6.90 33.58
C ASN A 242 38.31 6.95 32.99
N GLN A 243 38.11 6.45 31.77
CA GLN A 243 36.79 6.39 31.13
C GLN A 243 35.81 5.51 31.93
N PHE A 244 36.22 4.28 32.28
CA PHE A 244 35.38 3.38 33.07
C PHE A 244 35.10 3.91 34.48
N SER A 245 36.08 4.56 35.13
CA SER A 245 35.86 5.16 36.45
C SER A 245 34.82 6.30 36.40
N GLN A 246 34.85 7.13 35.37
CA GLN A 246 33.85 8.19 35.16
C GLN A 246 32.47 7.62 34.85
N LEU A 247 32.40 6.57 34.01
CA LEU A 247 31.16 5.89 33.69
C LEU A 247 30.56 5.22 34.93
N ALA A 248 31.35 4.47 35.70
CA ALA A 248 30.91 3.85 36.95
C ALA A 248 30.34 4.89 37.94
N THR A 249 31.00 6.04 38.09
CA THR A 249 30.50 7.14 38.94
C THR A 249 29.15 7.68 38.44
N THR A 250 28.98 7.78 37.12
CA THR A 250 27.73 8.24 36.50
C THR A 250 26.61 7.23 36.72
N LEU A 251 26.88 5.94 36.51
CA LEU A 251 25.92 4.85 36.73
C LEU A 251 25.51 4.77 38.19
N LEU A 252 26.46 4.83 39.14
CA LEU A 252 26.16 4.81 40.57
C LEU A 252 25.29 6.00 41.02
N SER A 253 25.33 7.12 40.29
CA SER A 253 24.52 8.30 40.58
C SER A 253 23.10 8.25 40.00
N SER A 254 22.78 7.27 39.16
CA SER A 254 21.42 7.10 38.62
C SER A 254 20.48 6.49 39.66
N ASP A 255 19.18 6.48 39.38
CA ASP A 255 18.21 5.83 40.27
C ASP A 255 18.40 4.30 40.27
N SER A 256 18.39 3.68 41.45
CA SER A 256 18.50 2.22 41.59
C SER A 256 17.38 1.52 40.83
N GLY A 257 17.73 0.52 40.01
CA GLY A 257 16.79 -0.22 39.17
C GLY A 257 16.36 0.50 37.88
N SER A 258 16.90 1.68 37.58
CA SER A 258 16.65 2.34 36.29
C SER A 258 17.32 1.58 35.14
N LEU A 259 16.70 1.66 33.95
CA LEU A 259 17.18 1.00 32.74
C LEU A 259 18.07 1.93 31.91
N THR A 260 18.94 1.34 31.10
CA THR A 260 19.55 2.05 29.96
C THR A 260 18.47 2.53 28.98
N SER A 261 18.83 3.46 28.09
CA SER A 261 17.92 4.01 27.07
C SER A 261 18.54 3.98 25.66
N VAL A 262 19.40 2.99 25.44
CA VAL A 262 20.21 2.87 24.22
C VAL A 262 19.36 2.35 23.08
N GLN A 263 19.43 3.01 21.93
CA GLN A 263 18.73 2.60 20.71
C GLN A 263 19.70 1.98 19.72
N PRO A 264 19.24 1.07 18.84
CA PRO A 264 19.98 0.66 17.65
C PRO A 264 20.37 1.87 16.80
N SER A 265 21.44 1.76 16.02
CA SER A 265 21.83 2.83 15.09
C SER A 265 20.77 3.00 14.00
N PRO A 266 20.45 4.24 13.58
CA PRO A 266 19.41 4.51 12.56
C PRO A 266 19.65 3.82 11.21
N THR A 267 20.90 3.48 10.89
CA THR A 267 21.28 2.80 9.63
C THR A 267 21.47 1.28 9.81
N ALA A 268 21.15 0.73 10.99
CA ALA A 268 21.27 -0.70 11.23
C ALA A 268 20.29 -1.46 10.33
N GLY A 269 20.80 -2.38 9.51
CA GLY A 269 20.04 -3.06 8.44
C GLY A 269 20.25 -2.48 7.03
N GLY A 270 21.04 -1.40 6.91
CA GLY A 270 21.46 -0.83 5.62
C GLY A 270 20.32 -0.24 4.80
N SER A 271 20.49 -0.20 3.47
CA SER A 271 19.51 0.40 2.55
C SER A 271 18.10 -0.19 2.66
N ASN A 272 17.99 -1.44 3.09
CA ASN A 272 16.69 -2.08 3.27
C ASN A 272 15.91 -1.49 4.45
N ALA A 273 16.59 -1.13 5.54
CA ALA A 273 15.96 -0.44 6.67
C ALA A 273 15.47 0.96 6.26
N GLU A 274 16.28 1.69 5.48
CA GLU A 274 15.88 3.01 4.94
C GLU A 274 14.62 2.94 4.06
N ILE A 275 14.48 1.88 3.24
CA ILE A 275 13.28 1.63 2.44
C ILE A 275 12.05 1.40 3.34
N ILE A 276 12.21 0.60 4.40
CA ILE A 276 11.14 0.31 5.35
C ILE A 276 10.72 1.55 6.13
N ASP A 277 11.67 2.34 6.62
CA ASP A 277 11.40 3.58 7.35
C ASP A 277 10.69 4.60 6.44
N SER A 278 11.12 4.73 5.17
CA SER A 278 10.42 5.57 4.20
C SER A 278 9.00 5.08 3.96
N PHE A 279 8.80 3.77 3.79
CA PHE A 279 7.47 3.20 3.56
C PHE A 279 6.52 3.49 4.72
N VAL A 280 6.99 3.31 5.94
CA VAL A 280 6.24 3.60 7.16
C VAL A 280 5.89 5.08 7.28
N ALA A 281 6.86 5.97 7.04
CA ALA A 281 6.64 7.41 7.07
C ALA A 281 5.60 7.85 6.03
N ASP A 282 5.60 7.22 4.85
CA ASP A 282 4.60 7.47 3.82
C ASP A 282 3.20 7.02 4.25
N ILE A 283 3.04 5.87 4.89
CA ILE A 283 1.73 5.46 5.44
C ILE A 283 1.28 6.46 6.52
N GLN A 284 2.17 6.87 7.41
CA GLN A 284 1.88 7.86 8.45
C GLN A 284 1.43 9.20 7.87
N LEU A 285 2.06 9.65 6.78
CA LEU A 285 1.67 10.87 6.06
C LEU A 285 0.19 10.82 5.64
N TRP A 286 -0.29 9.66 5.20
CA TRP A 286 -1.66 9.46 4.72
C TRP A 286 -2.68 9.14 5.82
N GLN A 287 -2.27 9.11 7.10
CA GLN A 287 -3.21 8.91 8.22
C GLN A 287 -4.35 9.94 8.17
N GLY A 288 -5.57 9.47 8.42
CA GLY A 288 -6.80 10.28 8.38
C GLY A 288 -7.43 10.43 6.99
N TYR A 289 -6.67 10.17 5.92
CA TYR A 289 -7.19 10.13 4.55
C TYR A 289 -7.31 8.68 4.04
N LEU A 290 -6.27 7.87 4.29
CA LEU A 290 -6.25 6.45 3.95
C LEU A 290 -6.65 5.61 5.17
N SER A 291 -7.65 4.77 5.01
CA SER A 291 -8.02 3.73 5.97
C SER A 291 -7.44 2.38 5.54
N LEU A 292 -6.86 1.64 6.48
CA LEU A 292 -6.44 0.24 6.24
C LEU A 292 -7.55 -0.77 6.55
N SER A 293 -8.68 -0.32 7.10
CA SER A 293 -9.85 -1.17 7.37
C SER A 293 -10.78 -1.19 6.15
N PRO A 294 -11.11 -2.36 5.57
CA PRO A 294 -12.06 -2.47 4.46
C PRO A 294 -13.44 -1.87 4.74
N ASN A 295 -13.89 -1.87 5.99
CA ASN A 295 -15.19 -1.31 6.39
C ASN A 295 -15.19 0.20 6.64
N GLN A 296 -14.04 0.87 6.48
CA GLN A 296 -13.92 2.31 6.70
C GLN A 296 -13.52 2.99 5.39
N PRO A 297 -14.21 4.09 5.02
CA PRO A 297 -13.97 4.76 3.76
C PRO A 297 -12.61 5.46 3.74
N SER A 298 -11.79 5.14 2.74
CA SER A 298 -10.62 5.96 2.37
C SER A 298 -11.08 7.13 1.50
N PHE A 299 -10.45 8.30 1.67
CA PHE A 299 -10.79 9.52 0.94
C PHE A 299 -12.28 9.87 1.04
N ALA A 300 -12.87 9.70 2.23
CA ALA A 300 -14.31 9.77 2.46
C ALA A 300 -14.97 11.04 1.89
N GLN A 301 -14.26 12.18 1.92
CA GLN A 301 -14.74 13.45 1.35
C GLN A 301 -14.98 13.37 -0.17
N VAL A 302 -14.11 12.66 -0.89
CA VAL A 302 -14.18 12.51 -2.36
C VAL A 302 -15.09 11.34 -2.73
N VAL A 303 -14.90 10.17 -2.10
CA VAL A 303 -15.64 8.96 -2.47
C VAL A 303 -17.15 9.10 -2.19
N SER A 304 -17.53 9.77 -1.09
CA SER A 304 -18.95 10.00 -0.77
C SER A 304 -19.63 10.96 -1.75
N ALA A 305 -18.89 11.90 -2.36
CA ALA A 305 -19.41 12.80 -3.39
C ALA A 305 -19.82 12.02 -4.65
N ILE A 306 -19.04 10.99 -4.98
CA ILE A 306 -19.12 10.29 -6.25
C ILE A 306 -20.20 9.22 -6.24
N GLY A 307 -20.30 8.45 -5.15
CA GLY A 307 -21.24 7.32 -5.02
C GLY A 307 -22.71 7.66 -5.23
N VAL A 308 -23.05 8.95 -5.12
CA VAL A 308 -24.36 9.48 -5.47
C VAL A 308 -24.39 9.72 -7.00
N SER A 309 -23.50 10.58 -7.51
CA SER A 309 -23.54 11.16 -8.88
C SER A 309 -23.36 10.22 -10.08
N THR A 310 -22.86 8.99 -9.92
CA THR A 310 -22.49 8.11 -11.06
C THR A 310 -23.37 6.87 -11.21
N GLY A 311 -24.49 6.81 -10.48
CA GLY A 311 -25.31 5.61 -10.36
C GLY A 311 -26.29 5.34 -11.51
N ALA A 312 -27.36 4.61 -11.16
CA ALA A 312 -28.45 4.21 -12.05
C ALA A 312 -29.23 5.40 -12.65
N ASP A 313 -29.24 6.55 -11.98
CA ASP A 313 -30.02 7.71 -12.42
C ASP A 313 -29.45 8.35 -13.69
N LEU A 314 -28.15 8.70 -13.69
CA LEU A 314 -27.47 9.18 -14.90
C LEU A 314 -27.56 8.15 -16.02
N THR A 315 -27.47 6.86 -15.70
CA THR A 315 -27.70 5.77 -16.65
C THR A 315 -29.11 5.83 -17.26
N ASN A 316 -30.16 5.96 -16.45
CA ASN A 316 -31.54 6.08 -16.91
C ASN A 316 -31.75 7.31 -17.79
N ILE A 317 -31.16 8.45 -17.42
CA ILE A 317 -31.18 9.68 -18.22
C ILE A 317 -30.51 9.45 -19.59
N MET A 318 -29.33 8.82 -19.62
CA MET A 318 -28.61 8.53 -20.87
C MET A 318 -29.35 7.54 -21.77
N GLN A 319 -30.05 6.56 -21.19
CA GLN A 319 -30.96 5.67 -21.93
C GLN A 319 -32.12 6.45 -22.55
N ALA A 320 -32.76 7.35 -21.78
CA ALA A 320 -33.87 8.17 -22.25
C ALA A 320 -33.45 9.10 -23.42
N ILE A 321 -32.26 9.71 -23.33
CA ILE A 321 -31.67 10.51 -24.42
C ILE A 321 -31.42 9.64 -25.67
N SER A 322 -30.98 8.39 -25.49
CA SER A 322 -30.74 7.46 -26.60
C SER A 322 -32.04 7.05 -27.30
N ILE A 323 -33.13 6.83 -26.53
CA ILE A 323 -34.48 6.59 -27.06
C ILE A 323 -34.97 7.81 -27.85
N ALA A 324 -34.76 9.03 -27.35
CA ALA A 324 -35.08 10.24 -28.10
C ALA A 324 -34.25 10.36 -29.40
N GLY A 325 -32.98 9.94 -29.34
CA GLY A 325 -32.06 9.93 -30.47
C GLY A 325 -32.54 9.13 -31.69
N GLN A 326 -33.40 8.12 -31.52
CA GLN A 326 -33.96 7.34 -32.65
C GLN A 326 -34.71 8.21 -33.68
N TYR A 327 -35.22 9.38 -33.25
CA TYR A 327 -35.96 10.29 -34.10
C TYR A 327 -35.10 11.42 -34.69
N GLY A 328 -33.88 11.62 -34.19
CA GLY A 328 -32.93 12.62 -34.71
C GLY A 328 -32.63 12.45 -36.21
N PRO A 329 -32.40 11.23 -36.74
CA PRO A 329 -32.12 11.02 -38.16
C PRO A 329 -33.20 11.49 -39.15
N VAL A 330 -34.43 11.78 -38.69
CA VAL A 330 -35.49 12.36 -39.52
C VAL A 330 -35.04 13.68 -40.16
N VAL A 331 -34.26 14.50 -39.45
CA VAL A 331 -33.74 15.78 -39.96
C VAL A 331 -32.40 15.66 -40.67
N ALA A 332 -31.69 14.55 -40.51
CA ALA A 332 -30.45 14.26 -41.24
C ALA A 332 -30.71 13.80 -42.69
N LEU A 333 -31.88 13.19 -42.94
CA LEU A 333 -32.31 12.70 -44.26
C LEU A 333 -33.68 13.27 -44.67
N PRO A 334 -33.81 14.59 -44.86
CA PRO A 334 -35.10 15.25 -45.03
C PRO A 334 -35.88 14.73 -46.25
N ASP A 335 -35.22 14.50 -47.39
CA ASP A 335 -35.89 14.01 -48.60
C ASP A 335 -36.52 12.62 -48.41
N ALA A 336 -35.84 11.73 -47.67
CA ALA A 336 -36.34 10.40 -47.36
C ALA A 336 -37.47 10.46 -46.32
N ALA A 337 -37.38 11.36 -45.34
CA ALA A 337 -38.44 11.60 -44.36
C ALA A 337 -39.72 12.13 -45.02
N LEU A 338 -39.61 13.08 -45.95
CA LEU A 338 -40.73 13.55 -46.76
C LEU A 338 -41.36 12.42 -47.59
N GLY A 339 -40.53 11.56 -48.20
CA GLY A 339 -41.00 10.39 -48.92
C GLY A 339 -41.81 9.43 -48.03
N ALA A 340 -41.30 9.13 -46.84
CA ALA A 340 -41.97 8.29 -45.84
C ALA A 340 -43.29 8.93 -45.34
N ALA A 341 -43.29 10.23 -45.07
CA ALA A 341 -44.47 10.98 -44.65
C ALA A 341 -45.56 10.98 -45.75
N CYS A 342 -45.19 11.15 -47.02
CA CYS A 342 -46.16 11.01 -48.11
C CYS A 342 -46.77 9.61 -48.17
N ASP A 343 -45.98 8.57 -47.87
CA ASP A 343 -46.41 7.17 -47.90
C ASP A 343 -47.27 6.76 -46.72
N SER A 344 -47.15 7.42 -45.56
CA SER A 344 -47.99 7.17 -44.39
C SER A 344 -49.42 7.70 -44.56
N LEU A 345 -49.65 8.60 -45.51
CA LEU A 345 -51.00 9.10 -45.82
C LEU A 345 -51.92 7.95 -46.22
N SER A 346 -53.00 7.77 -45.45
CA SER A 346 -53.98 6.69 -45.62
C SER A 346 -54.82 6.82 -46.91
N ASN A 347 -54.96 8.03 -47.43
CA ASN A 347 -55.70 8.30 -48.64
C ASN A 347 -54.80 8.17 -49.89
N TYR A 348 -55.18 7.29 -50.81
CA TYR A 348 -54.45 7.05 -52.07
C TYR A 348 -54.20 8.33 -52.88
N PHE A 349 -55.18 9.22 -52.99
CA PHE A 349 -55.03 10.48 -53.71
C PHE A 349 -54.15 11.47 -52.97
N ALA A 350 -54.21 11.52 -51.63
CA ALA A 350 -53.32 12.37 -50.85
C ALA A 350 -51.87 11.90 -50.95
N ARG A 351 -51.63 10.58 -50.89
CA ARG A 351 -50.31 9.96 -51.12
C ARG A 351 -49.78 10.25 -52.52
N LEU A 352 -50.59 10.06 -53.56
CA LEU A 352 -50.21 10.35 -54.94
C LEU A 352 -49.90 11.84 -55.14
N THR A 353 -50.72 12.72 -54.57
CA THR A 353 -50.55 14.18 -54.67
C THR A 353 -49.28 14.63 -53.93
N CYS A 354 -49.05 14.12 -52.71
CA CYS A 354 -47.85 14.37 -51.93
C CYS A 354 -46.60 13.93 -52.71
N ARG A 355 -46.59 12.68 -53.24
CA ARG A 355 -45.50 12.19 -54.09
C ARG A 355 -45.29 13.04 -55.33
N LEU A 356 -46.35 13.47 -56.01
CA LEU A 356 -46.23 14.33 -57.19
C LEU A 356 -45.68 15.73 -56.86
N LEU A 357 -46.00 16.25 -55.67
CA LEU A 357 -45.48 17.54 -55.19
C LEU A 357 -43.98 17.49 -54.89
N ILE A 358 -43.48 16.37 -54.35
CA ILE A 358 -42.07 16.20 -54.00
C ILE A 358 -41.23 15.46 -55.06
N SER A 359 -41.86 14.89 -56.09
CA SER A 359 -41.17 14.04 -57.08
C SER A 359 -40.14 14.82 -57.86
N GLY A 360 -38.87 14.44 -57.70
CA GLY A 360 -37.74 15.02 -58.42
C GLY A 360 -37.34 16.42 -57.94
N LYS A 361 -37.78 16.83 -56.75
CA LYS A 361 -37.44 18.11 -56.12
C LYS A 361 -36.71 17.85 -54.81
N SER A 362 -35.58 18.51 -54.59
CA SER A 362 -34.94 18.54 -53.27
C SER A 362 -35.68 19.50 -52.34
N LEU A 363 -35.48 19.36 -51.03
CA LEU A 363 -35.96 20.33 -50.05
C LEU A 363 -35.53 21.78 -50.38
N GLU A 364 -34.32 21.96 -50.94
CA GLU A 364 -33.81 23.26 -51.39
C GLU A 364 -34.63 23.83 -52.53
N GLU A 365 -35.04 23.01 -53.50
CA GLU A 365 -35.92 23.44 -54.58
C GLU A 365 -37.34 23.76 -54.10
N ILE A 366 -37.79 23.16 -52.99
CA ILE A 366 -39.10 23.42 -52.38
C ILE A 366 -39.07 24.74 -51.61
N CYS A 367 -38.02 24.97 -50.82
CA CYS A 367 -37.87 26.14 -49.95
C CYS A 367 -37.38 27.40 -50.68
N ASN A 368 -36.47 27.27 -51.65
CA ASN A 368 -35.92 28.40 -52.42
C ASN A 368 -36.50 28.54 -53.83
N GLY A 369 -37.32 27.58 -54.29
CA GLY A 369 -37.86 27.59 -55.65
C GLY A 369 -39.07 28.51 -55.86
N SER A 370 -39.46 28.68 -57.12
CA SER A 370 -40.62 29.51 -57.54
C SER A 370 -42.00 28.93 -57.18
N LEU A 371 -42.06 27.81 -56.44
CA LEU A 371 -43.29 27.14 -56.05
C LEU A 371 -43.77 27.70 -54.71
N ASN A 372 -44.50 28.81 -54.77
CA ASN A 372 -45.15 29.39 -53.59
C ASN A 372 -46.46 28.64 -53.29
N LEU A 373 -46.34 27.36 -52.90
CA LEU A 373 -47.49 26.57 -52.45
C LEU A 373 -47.85 27.01 -51.03
N VAL A 374 -49.05 27.58 -50.90
CA VAL A 374 -49.58 28.01 -49.61
C VAL A 374 -50.55 26.95 -49.09
N LEU A 375 -50.19 26.30 -47.99
CA LEU A 375 -51.03 25.36 -47.25
C LEU A 375 -51.44 26.02 -45.94
N PHE A 376 -52.75 26.05 -45.67
CA PHE A 376 -53.29 26.63 -44.42
C PHE A 376 -52.84 28.08 -44.14
N GLY A 377 -52.56 28.87 -45.18
CA GLY A 377 -52.10 30.25 -45.05
C GLY A 377 -50.59 30.40 -44.78
N ARG A 378 -49.82 29.32 -44.79
CA ARG A 378 -48.36 29.29 -44.65
C ARG A 378 -47.71 28.70 -45.90
N SER A 379 -46.46 29.05 -46.20
CA SER A 379 -45.75 28.39 -47.30
C SER A 379 -45.48 26.93 -46.97
N LEU A 380 -45.33 26.08 -47.98
CA LEU A 380 -44.96 24.67 -47.78
C LEU A 380 -43.65 24.54 -46.99
N CYS A 381 -42.67 25.43 -47.22
CA CYS A 381 -41.43 25.45 -46.45
C CYS A 381 -41.68 25.79 -44.96
N ASP A 382 -42.52 26.78 -44.67
CA ASP A 382 -42.88 27.12 -43.29
C ASP A 382 -43.58 25.96 -42.56
N VAL A 383 -44.35 25.15 -43.29
CA VAL A 383 -45.02 23.97 -42.73
C VAL A 383 -44.02 22.84 -42.48
N LEU A 384 -43.05 22.63 -43.40
CA LEU A 384 -42.00 21.63 -43.25
C LEU A 384 -40.96 21.99 -42.20
N ASN A 385 -40.85 23.27 -41.84
CA ASN A 385 -39.97 23.77 -40.78
C ASN A 385 -40.64 23.91 -39.41
N ASP A 386 -41.91 23.53 -39.30
CA ASP A 386 -42.69 23.70 -38.09
C ASP A 386 -43.65 22.51 -37.93
N LEU A 387 -43.08 21.31 -37.99
CA LEU A 387 -43.83 20.06 -37.95
C LEU A 387 -43.81 19.48 -36.53
N THR A 388 -44.96 19.40 -35.88
CA THR A 388 -45.11 18.72 -34.60
C THR A 388 -45.75 17.34 -34.79
N LEU A 389 -45.09 16.29 -34.32
CA LEU A 389 -45.57 14.91 -34.41
C LEU A 389 -45.51 14.21 -33.04
N PRO A 390 -46.54 13.43 -32.67
CA PRO A 390 -46.41 12.47 -31.58
C PRO A 390 -45.49 11.32 -32.02
N LEU A 391 -44.50 10.97 -31.21
CA LEU A 391 -43.45 10.00 -31.57
C LEU A 391 -43.62 8.62 -30.92
N GLY A 392 -44.49 8.52 -29.92
CA GLY A 392 -44.65 7.32 -29.08
C GLY A 392 -43.90 7.46 -27.75
N ASN A 393 -44.11 6.53 -26.81
CA ASN A 393 -43.43 6.49 -25.51
C ASN A 393 -43.46 7.80 -24.70
N GLY A 394 -44.56 8.57 -24.82
CA GLY A 394 -44.74 9.85 -24.15
C GLY A 394 -43.98 11.03 -24.78
N LEU A 395 -43.32 10.83 -25.92
CA LEU A 395 -42.50 11.84 -26.60
C LEU A 395 -43.25 12.56 -27.73
N THR A 396 -42.91 13.83 -27.90
CA THR A 396 -43.34 14.70 -28.99
C THR A 396 -42.12 15.27 -29.70
N GLY A 397 -42.14 15.28 -31.02
CA GLY A 397 -41.09 15.86 -31.85
C GLY A 397 -41.56 17.12 -32.54
N HIS A 398 -40.74 18.17 -32.47
CA HIS A 398 -40.83 19.36 -33.29
C HIS A 398 -39.68 19.34 -34.30
N PHE A 399 -40.01 19.31 -35.59
CA PHE A 399 -39.04 19.13 -36.67
C PHE A 399 -39.01 20.37 -37.57
N ALA A 400 -37.81 20.93 -37.72
CA ALA A 400 -37.47 21.89 -38.74
C ALA A 400 -36.59 21.22 -39.81
N LEU A 401 -37.24 20.58 -40.80
CA LEU A 401 -36.56 19.71 -41.77
C LEU A 401 -35.51 20.44 -42.63
N TRP A 402 -35.72 21.72 -42.94
CA TRP A 402 -34.77 22.54 -43.71
C TRP A 402 -33.58 22.99 -42.88
N ASP A 403 -33.85 23.37 -41.63
CA ASP A 403 -32.82 23.86 -40.72
C ASP A 403 -31.99 22.70 -40.12
N GLY A 404 -32.44 21.46 -40.35
CA GLY A 404 -31.79 20.26 -39.85
C GLY A 404 -31.97 20.08 -38.35
N ILE A 405 -33.05 20.63 -37.76
CA ILE A 405 -33.25 20.67 -36.31
C ILE A 405 -34.43 19.80 -35.91
N ALA A 406 -34.22 18.89 -34.97
CA ALA A 406 -35.28 18.10 -34.33
C ALA A 406 -35.24 18.33 -32.81
N ARG A 407 -36.28 18.94 -32.26
CA ARG A 407 -36.46 19.07 -30.82
C ARG A 407 -37.41 17.96 -30.34
N ILE A 408 -36.93 17.10 -29.46
CA ILE A 408 -37.66 15.97 -28.91
C ILE A 408 -37.90 16.25 -27.44
N TYR A 409 -39.17 16.30 -27.04
CA TYR A 409 -39.56 16.61 -25.66
C TYR A 409 -40.74 15.78 -25.18
N GLY A 410 -40.84 15.59 -23.87
CA GLY A 410 -41.88 14.79 -23.22
C GLY A 410 -41.31 13.92 -22.10
N ASN A 411 -42.10 12.96 -21.61
CA ASN A 411 -41.64 12.05 -20.56
C ASN A 411 -41.54 10.63 -21.12
N THR A 412 -40.40 9.97 -20.89
CA THR A 412 -40.21 8.57 -21.25
C THR A 412 -39.46 7.86 -20.12
N ASN A 413 -39.96 6.69 -19.69
CA ASN A 413 -39.38 5.91 -18.59
C ASN A 413 -39.11 6.71 -17.30
N GLY A 414 -39.96 7.66 -16.96
CA GLY A 414 -39.79 8.48 -15.74
C GLY A 414 -38.77 9.62 -15.88
N VAL A 415 -38.26 9.87 -17.09
CA VAL A 415 -37.36 11.00 -17.39
C VAL A 415 -38.10 12.00 -18.28
N GLU A 416 -38.21 13.25 -17.83
CA GLU A 416 -38.64 14.40 -18.63
C GLU A 416 -37.46 14.90 -19.48
N LEU A 417 -37.64 14.89 -20.79
CA LEU A 417 -36.63 15.26 -21.77
C LEU A 417 -37.07 16.51 -22.51
N ASP A 418 -36.10 17.34 -22.87
CA ASP A 418 -36.22 18.42 -23.84
C ASP A 418 -34.87 18.59 -24.55
N ILE A 419 -34.64 17.80 -25.59
CA ILE A 419 -33.35 17.70 -26.30
C ILE A 419 -33.51 18.17 -27.74
N THR A 420 -32.61 19.04 -28.18
CA THR A 420 -32.53 19.47 -29.57
C THR A 420 -31.35 18.82 -30.27
N PHE A 421 -31.64 18.09 -31.35
CA PHE A 421 -30.69 17.50 -32.27
C PHE A 421 -30.54 18.41 -33.49
N THR A 422 -29.33 18.90 -33.74
CA THR A 422 -29.00 19.63 -34.96
C THR A 422 -28.14 18.74 -35.84
N ALA A 423 -28.63 18.41 -37.03
CA ALA A 423 -27.93 17.53 -37.96
C ALA A 423 -26.56 18.11 -38.34
N SER A 424 -25.56 17.24 -38.38
CA SER A 424 -24.19 17.57 -38.77
C SER A 424 -23.72 16.61 -39.89
N ASP A 425 -22.45 16.23 -39.91
CA ASP A 425 -21.89 15.35 -40.92
C ASP A 425 -22.56 13.96 -40.89
N ASN A 426 -23.06 13.52 -42.04
CA ASN A 426 -23.70 12.22 -42.23
C ASN A 426 -22.92 11.38 -43.24
N TYR A 427 -22.61 10.13 -42.90
CA TYR A 427 -21.87 9.23 -43.77
C TYR A 427 -22.38 7.79 -43.72
N ARG A 428 -22.99 7.34 -44.82
CA ARG A 428 -23.52 5.98 -45.01
C ARG A 428 -24.52 5.58 -43.91
N SER A 429 -24.06 4.83 -42.92
CA SER A 429 -24.83 4.31 -41.78
C SER A 429 -24.63 5.13 -40.51
N SER A 430 -23.79 6.16 -40.54
CA SER A 430 -23.44 7.02 -39.41
C SER A 430 -24.09 8.39 -39.58
N TYR A 431 -24.77 8.86 -38.54
CA TYR A 431 -25.47 10.15 -38.52
C TYR A 431 -25.00 10.96 -37.32
N GLY A 432 -24.35 12.09 -37.57
CA GLY A 432 -23.85 12.98 -36.54
C GLY A 432 -24.84 14.08 -36.19
N PHE A 433 -24.92 14.44 -34.92
CA PHE A 433 -25.76 15.52 -34.40
C PHE A 433 -24.99 16.36 -33.39
N VAL A 434 -25.29 17.66 -33.35
CA VAL A 434 -24.99 18.51 -32.20
C VAL A 434 -26.18 18.47 -31.26
N LEU A 435 -25.94 18.24 -29.97
CA LEU A 435 -26.96 18.13 -28.94
C LEU A 435 -26.90 19.31 -27.97
N ASN A 436 -28.07 19.82 -27.61
CA ASN A 436 -28.26 20.67 -26.43
C ASN A 436 -29.65 20.45 -25.83
N GLY A 437 -29.82 20.81 -24.57
CA GLY A 437 -31.11 20.69 -23.88
C GLY A 437 -30.98 20.09 -22.48
N THR A 438 -32.09 19.62 -21.94
CA THR A 438 -32.17 19.12 -20.56
C THR A 438 -32.84 17.75 -20.48
N ALA A 439 -32.45 16.98 -19.47
CA ALA A 439 -33.09 15.73 -19.09
C ALA A 439 -33.20 15.67 -17.56
N GLU A 440 -34.39 15.40 -17.05
CA GLU A 440 -34.72 15.47 -15.62
C GLU A 440 -35.45 14.19 -15.17
N SER A 441 -34.99 13.58 -14.09
CA SER A 441 -35.65 12.48 -13.38
C SER A 441 -36.19 12.97 -12.03
N ASP A 442 -36.75 12.08 -11.23
CA ASP A 442 -37.22 12.41 -9.87
C ASP A 442 -36.11 12.94 -8.94
N ILE A 443 -34.84 12.63 -9.22
CA ILE A 443 -33.69 12.95 -8.36
C ILE A 443 -32.49 13.52 -9.10
N GLY A 444 -32.53 13.68 -10.43
CA GLY A 444 -31.38 14.12 -11.21
C GLY A 444 -31.77 15.07 -12.33
N MET A 445 -30.89 16.03 -12.63
CA MET A 445 -31.03 16.98 -13.72
C MET A 445 -29.71 17.05 -14.49
N LEU A 446 -29.78 16.75 -15.79
CA LEU A 446 -28.68 16.86 -16.74
C LEU A 446 -28.97 18.00 -17.71
N GLU A 447 -28.10 19.00 -17.74
CA GLU A 447 -28.08 20.04 -18.77
C GLU A 447 -26.92 19.77 -19.73
N ILE A 448 -27.24 19.66 -21.03
CA ILE A 448 -26.28 19.54 -22.12
C ILE A 448 -26.16 20.90 -22.78
N THR A 449 -25.00 21.53 -22.61
CA THR A 449 -24.74 22.87 -23.15
C THR A 449 -24.32 22.83 -24.61
N ASP A 450 -23.48 21.86 -24.96
CA ASP A 450 -23.02 21.56 -26.31
C ASP A 450 -22.51 20.12 -26.35
N GLY A 451 -22.38 19.54 -27.54
CA GLY A 451 -21.84 18.19 -27.67
C GLY A 451 -22.09 17.57 -29.03
N ALA A 452 -21.18 16.69 -29.44
CA ALA A 452 -21.31 15.93 -30.68
C ALA A 452 -21.72 14.49 -30.36
N PHE A 453 -22.75 14.01 -31.02
CA PHE A 453 -23.32 12.69 -30.83
C PHE A 453 -23.48 11.99 -32.18
N ASN A 454 -23.08 10.74 -32.27
CA ASN A 454 -23.08 9.96 -33.49
C ASN A 454 -23.90 8.69 -33.27
N LEU A 455 -24.84 8.46 -34.19
CA LEU A 455 -25.71 7.30 -34.21
C LEU A 455 -25.37 6.41 -35.40
N VAL A 456 -25.18 5.12 -35.16
CA VAL A 456 -24.89 4.15 -36.23
C VAL A 456 -26.07 3.20 -36.40
N PHE A 457 -26.55 3.08 -37.64
CA PHE A 457 -27.60 2.16 -38.06
C PHE A 457 -27.03 1.12 -39.04
N GLU A 458 -26.69 -0.08 -38.58
CA GLU A 458 -26.25 -1.17 -39.44
C GLU A 458 -27.33 -1.52 -40.48
N GLY A 459 -26.90 -1.69 -41.73
CA GLY A 459 -27.80 -1.87 -42.88
C GLY A 459 -28.43 -0.57 -43.41
N GLY A 460 -28.18 0.59 -42.77
CA GLY A 460 -28.75 1.88 -43.12
C GLY A 460 -30.04 2.19 -42.35
N LEU A 461 -30.53 3.41 -42.49
CA LEU A 461 -31.74 3.89 -41.82
C LEU A 461 -32.99 3.60 -42.67
N ASP A 462 -34.01 2.99 -42.07
CA ASP A 462 -35.37 2.94 -42.64
C ASP A 462 -36.30 3.89 -41.89
N ILE A 463 -36.57 5.06 -42.47
CA ILE A 463 -37.41 6.10 -41.86
C ILE A 463 -38.88 5.64 -41.71
N ARG A 464 -39.29 4.56 -42.38
CA ARG A 464 -40.65 4.03 -42.23
C ARG A 464 -40.81 3.15 -41.00
N ASN A 465 -39.72 2.55 -40.54
CA ASN A 465 -39.69 1.69 -39.37
C ASN A 465 -38.43 2.04 -38.58
N LEU A 466 -38.48 3.24 -37.96
CA LEU A 466 -37.38 3.72 -37.13
C LEU A 466 -37.14 2.70 -36.03
N LYS A 467 -35.94 2.14 -36.02
CA LYS A 467 -35.42 1.28 -34.95
C LYS A 467 -34.48 2.12 -34.08
N LEU A 468 -34.10 1.57 -32.93
CA LEU A 468 -32.96 2.07 -32.18
C LEU A 468 -31.67 1.92 -33.02
N PRO A 469 -30.70 2.84 -32.87
CA PRO A 469 -29.38 2.67 -33.46
C PRO A 469 -28.67 1.48 -32.83
N GLU A 470 -27.77 0.80 -33.55
CA GLU A 470 -26.93 -0.25 -32.98
C GLU A 470 -25.89 0.31 -32.02
N THR A 471 -25.36 1.51 -32.30
CA THR A 471 -24.46 2.20 -31.38
C THR A 471 -24.77 3.69 -31.31
N ALA A 472 -24.62 4.26 -30.11
CA ALA A 472 -24.73 5.68 -29.85
C ALA A 472 -23.50 6.13 -29.09
N SER A 473 -22.76 7.10 -29.62
CA SER A 473 -21.50 7.56 -29.01
C SER A 473 -21.31 9.05 -29.19
N GLY A 474 -20.67 9.71 -28.24
CA GLY A 474 -20.50 11.16 -28.31
C GLY A 474 -19.71 11.74 -27.16
N ASN A 475 -19.37 13.01 -27.30
CA ASN A 475 -18.77 13.84 -26.25
C ASN A 475 -19.70 15.03 -26.00
N LEU A 476 -20.11 15.20 -24.75
CA LEU A 476 -21.06 16.21 -24.31
C LEU A 476 -20.43 17.09 -23.24
N SER A 477 -20.58 18.41 -23.33
CA SER A 477 -20.25 19.32 -22.23
C SER A 477 -21.50 19.55 -21.39
N VAL A 478 -21.45 19.11 -20.13
CA VAL A 478 -22.64 18.94 -19.30
C VAL A 478 -22.52 19.60 -17.93
N SER A 479 -23.67 19.92 -17.35
CA SER A 479 -23.86 20.15 -15.92
C SER A 479 -24.86 19.13 -15.41
N TYR A 480 -24.45 18.25 -14.50
CA TYR A 480 -25.30 17.27 -13.85
C TYR A 480 -25.46 17.59 -12.38
N GLU A 481 -26.69 17.54 -11.89
CA GLU A 481 -27.03 17.70 -10.47
C GLU A 481 -27.88 16.52 -10.03
N GLN A 482 -27.61 16.00 -8.83
CA GLN A 482 -28.39 14.92 -8.24
C GLN A 482 -28.71 15.19 -6.78
N PHE A 483 -29.94 14.88 -6.40
CA PHE A 483 -30.54 15.20 -5.11
C PHE A 483 -30.80 13.91 -4.33
N SER A 484 -30.40 13.87 -3.05
CA SER A 484 -30.61 12.69 -2.20
C SER A 484 -32.10 12.41 -1.92
N THR A 485 -32.92 13.46 -1.92
CA THR A 485 -34.39 13.41 -1.82
C THR A 485 -34.98 14.64 -2.51
N VAL A 486 -36.25 14.54 -2.91
CA VAL A 486 -37.01 15.63 -3.56
C VAL A 486 -37.13 16.90 -2.68
N GLU A 487 -36.85 16.79 -1.37
CA GLU A 487 -36.92 17.91 -0.40
C GLU A 487 -35.55 18.49 -0.01
N ASN A 488 -34.43 17.89 -0.45
CA ASN A 488 -33.09 18.33 -0.07
C ASN A 488 -32.56 19.42 -1.01
N SER A 489 -31.88 20.43 -0.46
CA SER A 489 -31.49 21.65 -1.21
C SER A 489 -30.04 21.68 -1.72
N ASN A 490 -29.22 20.70 -1.35
CA ASN A 490 -27.82 20.63 -1.77
C ASN A 490 -27.61 19.42 -2.68
N PRO A 491 -27.50 19.61 -4.00
CA PRO A 491 -27.16 18.52 -4.91
C PRO A 491 -25.69 18.14 -4.80
N THR A 492 -25.37 16.88 -5.10
CA THR A 492 -24.06 16.53 -5.64
C THR A 492 -24.04 16.93 -7.11
N SER A 493 -22.97 17.57 -7.57
CA SER A 493 -22.91 18.05 -8.96
C SER A 493 -21.62 17.66 -9.68
N PHE A 494 -21.73 17.60 -10.99
CA PHE A 494 -20.63 17.42 -11.92
C PHE A 494 -20.74 18.47 -13.03
N THR A 495 -19.65 19.15 -13.35
CA THR A 495 -19.57 20.05 -14.50
C THR A 495 -18.30 19.73 -15.29
N GLY A 496 -18.46 19.36 -16.55
CA GLY A 496 -17.32 18.96 -17.37
C GLY A 496 -17.73 18.27 -18.66
N ASP A 497 -16.80 17.47 -19.17
CA ASP A 497 -16.98 16.70 -20.40
C ASP A 497 -17.39 15.26 -20.08
N LEU A 498 -18.42 14.80 -20.76
CA LEU A 498 -18.99 13.46 -20.69
C LEU A 498 -18.79 12.77 -22.03
N ALA A 499 -17.85 11.83 -22.09
CA ALA A 499 -17.70 10.92 -23.21
C ALA A 499 -18.57 9.68 -22.99
N LEU A 500 -19.30 9.23 -24.00
CA LEU A 500 -20.18 8.07 -23.90
C LEU A 500 -20.09 7.18 -25.13
N ASN A 501 -20.26 5.88 -24.92
CA ASN A 501 -20.41 4.89 -25.96
C ASN A 501 -21.36 3.79 -25.48
N LEU A 502 -22.44 3.59 -26.21
CA LEU A 502 -23.55 2.70 -25.89
C LEU A 502 -23.67 1.66 -27.00
N ASP A 503 -23.64 0.37 -26.62
CA ASP A 503 -23.96 -0.74 -27.53
C ASP A 503 -25.41 -1.18 -27.33
N LEU A 504 -26.25 -0.82 -28.30
CA LEU A 504 -27.68 -1.08 -28.31
C LEU A 504 -28.06 -2.25 -29.22
N SER A 505 -27.08 -2.94 -29.82
CA SER A 505 -27.32 -4.02 -30.80
C SER A 505 -28.13 -5.20 -30.26
N GLY A 506 -28.13 -5.39 -28.93
CA GLY A 506 -28.92 -6.41 -28.23
C GLY A 506 -30.35 -6.01 -27.86
N VAL A 507 -30.75 -4.75 -28.06
CA VAL A 507 -32.06 -4.22 -27.65
C VAL A 507 -33.10 -4.52 -28.72
N THR A 508 -34.30 -4.95 -28.30
CA THR A 508 -35.42 -5.24 -29.21
C THR A 508 -36.70 -4.55 -28.78
N GLU A 509 -37.53 -4.13 -29.73
CA GLU A 509 -38.88 -3.63 -29.42
C GLU A 509 -39.72 -4.75 -28.78
N ALA A 510 -40.33 -4.42 -27.65
CA ALA A 510 -41.24 -5.29 -26.93
C ALA A 510 -42.69 -4.97 -27.29
N GLN A 511 -43.60 -5.92 -27.04
CA GLN A 511 -45.04 -5.74 -27.28
C GLN A 511 -45.75 -5.03 -26.11
N ASP A 512 -45.02 -4.66 -25.07
CA ASP A 512 -45.55 -4.06 -23.85
C ASP A 512 -45.54 -2.52 -23.98
N GLU A 513 -46.70 -1.88 -23.77
CA GLU A 513 -46.81 -0.42 -23.79
C GLU A 513 -46.16 0.24 -22.58
N GLU A 514 -45.98 -0.49 -21.46
CA GLU A 514 -45.29 0.03 -20.26
C GLU A 514 -43.78 -0.16 -20.31
N GLN A 515 -43.30 -1.17 -21.05
CA GLN A 515 -41.87 -1.40 -21.32
C GLN A 515 -41.66 -1.65 -22.81
N PRO A 516 -41.56 -0.58 -23.63
CA PRO A 516 -41.53 -0.69 -25.09
C PRO A 516 -40.28 -1.36 -25.66
N TYR A 517 -39.25 -1.59 -24.83
CA TYR A 517 -38.00 -2.22 -25.25
C TYR A 517 -37.55 -3.30 -24.25
N ALA A 518 -37.13 -4.44 -24.77
CA ALA A 518 -36.50 -5.52 -24.00
C ALA A 518 -34.97 -5.48 -24.17
N GLY A 519 -34.23 -5.67 -23.07
CA GLY A 519 -32.77 -5.72 -23.07
C GLY A 519 -32.05 -4.39 -22.76
N LEU A 520 -32.79 -3.30 -22.50
CA LEU A 520 -32.20 -2.01 -22.11
C LEU A 520 -31.37 -2.11 -20.82
N ASP A 521 -31.83 -2.89 -19.85
CA ASP A 521 -31.15 -3.07 -18.56
C ASP A 521 -29.81 -3.82 -18.69
N SER A 522 -29.54 -4.43 -19.85
CA SER A 522 -28.33 -5.22 -20.13
C SER A 522 -27.33 -4.53 -21.07
N ILE A 523 -27.55 -3.24 -21.39
CA ILE A 523 -26.64 -2.47 -22.23
C ILE A 523 -25.31 -2.25 -21.51
N ASN A 524 -24.20 -2.46 -22.22
CA ASN A 524 -22.89 -2.01 -21.76
C ASN A 524 -22.76 -0.50 -22.02
N ILE A 525 -22.49 0.24 -20.95
CA ILE A 525 -22.30 1.68 -21.00
C ILE A 525 -20.83 1.95 -20.72
N ASN A 526 -20.17 2.56 -21.71
CA ASN A 526 -18.81 3.06 -21.54
C ASN A 526 -18.91 4.58 -21.42
N LEU A 527 -18.79 5.07 -20.19
CA LEU A 527 -18.96 6.47 -19.86
C LEU A 527 -17.69 6.99 -19.19
N THR A 528 -17.16 8.10 -19.68
CA THR A 528 -16.04 8.81 -19.08
C THR A 528 -16.45 10.23 -18.71
N ALA A 529 -16.63 10.43 -17.41
CA ALA A 529 -16.63 11.66 -16.62
C ALA A 529 -15.29 12.42 -16.64
N ALA A 530 -15.17 13.69 -17.02
CA ALA A 530 -13.97 14.48 -16.69
C ALA A 530 -14.30 15.95 -16.41
N GLY A 531 -13.90 16.47 -15.25
CA GLY A 531 -14.14 17.85 -14.84
C GLY A 531 -14.28 18.04 -13.34
N ALA A 532 -15.06 19.04 -12.95
CA ALA A 532 -15.27 19.44 -11.56
C ALA A 532 -16.43 18.66 -10.93
N PHE A 533 -16.21 18.13 -9.74
CA PHE A 533 -17.20 17.44 -8.93
C PHE A 533 -17.43 18.19 -7.62
N GLN A 534 -18.66 18.16 -7.12
CA GLN A 534 -19.03 18.72 -5.83
C GLN A 534 -19.82 17.71 -4.97
N SER A 535 -19.38 17.54 -3.72
CA SER A 535 -20.04 16.69 -2.72
C SER A 535 -21.27 17.37 -2.11
N LEU A 536 -22.12 16.56 -1.47
CA LEU A 536 -23.26 17.06 -0.69
C LEU A 536 -22.86 17.94 0.52
N TYR A 537 -21.59 17.85 0.94
CA TYR A 537 -21.00 18.65 2.00
C TYR A 537 -20.28 19.90 1.47
N GLY A 538 -20.26 20.09 0.14
CA GLY A 538 -19.68 21.25 -0.53
C GLY A 538 -18.20 21.09 -0.93
N ASP A 539 -17.61 19.92 -0.73
CA ASP A 539 -16.23 19.63 -1.13
C ASP A 539 -16.14 19.61 -2.66
N GLN A 540 -15.10 20.23 -3.22
CA GLN A 540 -14.89 20.32 -4.66
C GLN A 540 -13.57 19.66 -5.04
N PHE A 541 -13.57 18.88 -6.12
CA PHE A 541 -12.35 18.31 -6.68
C PHE A 541 -12.44 18.19 -8.21
N GLU A 542 -11.28 18.24 -8.86
CA GLU A 542 -11.14 17.95 -10.27
C GLU A 542 -10.76 16.48 -10.43
N GLY A 543 -11.41 15.78 -11.35
CA GLY A 543 -11.14 14.38 -11.57
C GLY A 543 -11.75 13.81 -12.84
N SER A 544 -11.63 12.50 -12.97
CA SER A 544 -12.29 11.74 -14.01
C SER A 544 -12.89 10.47 -13.45
N ILE A 545 -14.00 10.03 -14.05
CA ILE A 545 -14.71 8.82 -13.68
C ILE A 545 -14.87 8.00 -14.95
N SER A 546 -14.55 6.73 -14.91
CA SER A 546 -14.76 5.79 -15.98
C SER A 546 -15.68 4.67 -15.51
N LEU A 547 -16.76 4.47 -16.23
CA LEU A 547 -17.68 3.34 -16.13
C LEU A 547 -17.48 2.52 -17.40
N ASP A 548 -17.15 1.23 -17.27
CA ASP A 548 -16.95 0.32 -18.41
C ASP A 548 -17.82 -0.92 -18.22
N GLY A 549 -19.06 -0.90 -18.74
CA GLY A 549 -20.01 -2.03 -18.72
C GLY A 549 -21.40 -1.72 -18.15
N GLY A 550 -22.11 -2.74 -17.68
CA GLY A 550 -23.45 -2.63 -17.04
C GLY A 550 -23.40 -2.33 -15.53
N LEU A 551 -24.55 -2.33 -14.86
CA LEU A 551 -24.73 -1.95 -13.43
C LEU A 551 -23.83 -2.68 -12.41
N ASP A 552 -23.26 -3.85 -12.78
CA ASP A 552 -22.37 -4.64 -11.92
C ASP A 552 -20.88 -4.43 -12.24
N SER A 553 -20.53 -3.51 -13.12
CA SER A 553 -19.15 -3.32 -13.61
C SER A 553 -18.36 -2.40 -12.69
N GLU A 554 -17.03 -2.57 -12.68
CA GLU A 554 -16.15 -1.74 -11.87
C GLU A 554 -16.16 -0.29 -12.37
N ILE A 555 -16.28 0.62 -11.40
CA ILE A 555 -16.10 2.05 -11.57
C ILE A 555 -14.64 2.35 -11.25
N GLN A 556 -13.95 3.03 -12.16
CA GLN A 556 -12.65 3.62 -11.89
C GLN A 556 -12.80 5.13 -11.75
N ILE A 557 -12.27 5.68 -10.67
CA ILE A 557 -12.26 7.12 -10.40
C ILE A 557 -10.80 7.55 -10.28
N GLN A 558 -10.45 8.69 -10.85
CA GLN A 558 -9.16 9.32 -10.67
C GLN A 558 -9.33 10.78 -10.27
N PHE A 559 -8.61 11.23 -9.24
CA PHE A 559 -8.61 12.62 -8.80
C PHE A 559 -7.22 13.05 -8.33
N GLU A 560 -6.99 14.37 -8.36
CA GLU A 560 -5.76 14.97 -7.81
C GLU A 560 -6.07 15.59 -6.44
N THR A 561 -5.20 15.35 -5.46
CA THR A 561 -5.29 15.94 -4.12
C THR A 561 -3.92 16.44 -3.68
N ASP A 562 -3.88 17.47 -2.85
CA ASP A 562 -2.66 17.83 -2.13
C ASP A 562 -2.28 16.68 -1.17
N LEU A 563 -0.97 16.50 -0.96
CA LEU A 563 -0.51 15.68 0.16
C LEU A 563 -1.00 16.27 1.49
N PRO A 564 -1.22 15.45 2.54
CA PRO A 564 -1.67 15.93 3.83
C PRO A 564 -0.77 16.99 4.48
N ASP A 565 0.51 17.02 4.11
CA ASP A 565 1.50 18.02 4.55
C ASP A 565 1.67 19.20 3.57
N TYR A 566 0.90 19.23 2.48
CA TYR A 566 0.93 20.22 1.40
C TYR A 566 2.28 20.34 0.66
N SER A 567 3.13 19.30 0.72
CA SER A 567 4.47 19.34 0.12
C SER A 567 4.48 19.09 -1.39
N ASP A 568 3.51 18.35 -1.91
CA ASP A 568 3.34 17.99 -3.32
C ASP A 568 1.87 17.62 -3.60
N ARG A 569 1.58 17.19 -4.83
CA ARG A 569 0.27 16.66 -5.23
C ARG A 569 0.33 15.18 -5.56
N ALA A 570 -0.76 14.48 -5.23
CA ALA A 570 -0.93 13.07 -5.48
C ALA A 570 -2.09 12.82 -6.44
N ILE A 571 -1.89 11.88 -7.36
CA ILE A 571 -2.96 11.33 -8.19
C ILE A 571 -3.44 10.05 -7.51
N ILE A 572 -4.72 10.01 -7.17
CA ILE A 572 -5.39 8.88 -6.54
C ILE A 572 -6.34 8.27 -7.56
N THR A 573 -6.17 6.99 -7.85
CA THR A 573 -7.12 6.20 -8.63
C THR A 573 -7.78 5.20 -7.69
N VAL A 574 -9.11 5.19 -7.61
CA VAL A 574 -9.87 4.20 -6.84
C VAL A 574 -10.71 3.34 -7.78
N THR A 575 -10.81 2.05 -7.48
CA THR A 575 -11.64 1.10 -8.24
C THR A 575 -12.58 0.39 -7.28
N SER A 576 -13.87 0.28 -7.63
CA SER A 576 -14.87 -0.41 -6.82
C SER A 576 -16.17 -0.63 -7.61
N THR A 577 -17.15 -1.36 -7.06
CA THR A 577 -18.47 -1.51 -7.68
C THR A 577 -19.42 -0.36 -7.29
N PRO A 578 -20.48 -0.09 -8.08
CA PRO A 578 -21.44 0.96 -7.73
C PRO A 578 -22.09 0.74 -6.35
N GLU A 579 -22.43 -0.51 -6.02
CA GLU A 579 -22.99 -0.87 -4.71
C GLU A 579 -22.01 -0.55 -3.58
N GLN A 580 -20.74 -0.93 -3.70
CA GLN A 580 -19.72 -0.67 -2.69
C GLN A 580 -19.41 0.82 -2.55
N ILE A 581 -19.28 1.57 -3.64
CA ILE A 581 -19.03 3.02 -3.60
C ILE A 581 -20.18 3.75 -2.91
N SER A 582 -21.44 3.32 -3.11
CA SER A 582 -22.59 3.90 -2.40
C SER A 582 -22.51 3.74 -0.88
N GLN A 583 -21.74 2.76 -0.40
CA GLN A 583 -21.47 2.50 1.01
C GLN A 583 -20.12 3.09 1.47
N GLY A 584 -19.39 3.77 0.58
CA GLY A 584 -18.03 4.29 0.83
C GLY A 584 -16.93 3.23 0.81
N LEU A 585 -17.22 2.03 0.30
CA LEU A 585 -16.31 0.89 0.26
C LEU A 585 -15.57 0.84 -1.09
N LEU A 586 -14.28 0.46 -1.04
CA LEU A 586 -13.39 0.42 -2.19
C LEU A 586 -12.76 -0.97 -2.34
N ASN A 587 -12.52 -1.40 -3.58
CA ASN A 587 -11.78 -2.63 -3.87
C ASN A 587 -10.28 -2.34 -3.98
N ASP A 588 -9.91 -1.34 -4.78
CA ASP A 588 -8.51 -0.99 -5.02
C ASP A 588 -8.27 0.52 -4.94
N ILE A 589 -7.07 0.88 -4.49
CA ILE A 589 -6.55 2.25 -4.51
C ILE A 589 -5.14 2.21 -5.08
N VAL A 590 -4.89 3.08 -6.05
CA VAL A 590 -3.55 3.36 -6.58
C VAL A 590 -3.22 4.81 -6.29
N MET A 591 -2.14 5.06 -5.56
CA MET A 591 -1.69 6.41 -5.22
C MET A 591 -0.34 6.67 -5.87
N THR A 592 -0.16 7.84 -6.48
CA THR A 592 1.12 8.24 -7.08
C THR A 592 1.47 9.69 -6.76
N TRP A 593 2.68 9.95 -6.26
CA TRP A 593 3.20 11.30 -5.96
C TRP A 593 4.73 11.26 -5.88
N GLY A 594 5.44 12.33 -6.24
CA GLY A 594 6.89 12.43 -6.03
C GLY A 594 7.75 11.26 -6.56
N GLY A 595 7.28 10.50 -7.56
CA GLY A 595 7.93 9.27 -8.06
C GLY A 595 7.61 7.99 -7.28
N LYS A 596 6.80 8.08 -6.21
CA LYS A 596 6.27 6.96 -5.42
C LYS A 596 4.99 6.42 -6.04
N ARG A 597 4.74 5.12 -5.86
CA ARG A 597 3.52 4.42 -6.28
C ARG A 597 3.13 3.38 -5.24
N TYR A 598 1.90 3.48 -4.76
CA TYR A 598 1.30 2.53 -3.84
C TYR A 598 0.08 1.89 -4.48
N GLU A 599 -0.06 0.58 -4.29
CA GLU A 599 -1.22 -0.21 -4.71
C GLU A 599 -1.79 -0.90 -3.48
N ILE A 600 -3.06 -0.63 -3.19
CA ILE A 600 -3.77 -1.06 -2.00
C ILE A 600 -5.01 -1.81 -2.46
N MET A 601 -5.16 -3.05 -2.03
CA MET A 601 -6.28 -3.92 -2.38
C MET A 601 -6.99 -4.35 -1.10
N TYR A 602 -8.30 -4.16 -1.03
CA TYR A 602 -9.12 -4.57 0.10
C TYR A 602 -9.78 -5.92 -0.17
N PHE A 603 -9.81 -6.76 0.86
CA PHE A 603 -10.50 -8.04 0.85
C PHE A 603 -11.70 -7.98 1.80
N PHE A 604 -12.86 -8.40 1.30
CA PHE A 604 -14.10 -8.54 2.05
C PHE A 604 -14.45 -10.03 2.25
N ALA A 605 -15.50 -10.30 3.03
CA ALA A 605 -15.89 -11.66 3.41
C ALA A 605 -15.85 -12.67 2.23
N PRO A 606 -15.26 -13.87 2.41
CA PRO A 606 -14.88 -14.50 3.68
C PRO A 606 -13.47 -14.15 4.20
N GLN A 607 -12.65 -13.42 3.44
CA GLN A 607 -11.31 -12.98 3.87
C GLN A 607 -11.35 -11.48 4.13
N TYR A 608 -11.19 -11.06 5.37
CA TYR A 608 -11.30 -9.65 5.73
C TYR A 608 -9.91 -9.06 5.94
N GLY A 609 -9.47 -8.15 5.08
CA GLY A 609 -8.08 -7.72 5.11
C GLY A 609 -7.71 -6.66 4.09
N VAL A 610 -6.43 -6.30 4.09
CA VAL A 610 -5.87 -5.34 3.11
C VAL A 610 -4.47 -5.79 2.71
N ARG A 611 -4.15 -5.64 1.42
CA ARG A 611 -2.78 -5.76 0.92
C ARG A 611 -2.32 -4.44 0.37
N MET A 612 -1.15 -3.98 0.80
CA MET A 612 -0.48 -2.81 0.27
C MET A 612 0.86 -3.21 -0.33
N THR A 613 1.19 -2.67 -1.49
CA THR A 613 2.49 -2.82 -2.14
C THR A 613 3.02 -1.48 -2.64
N ASN A 614 4.34 -1.30 -2.65
CA ASN A 614 4.97 -0.11 -3.23
C ASN A 614 5.99 -0.47 -4.33
N GLN A 615 6.50 0.56 -5.02
CA GLN A 615 7.48 0.40 -6.10
C GLN A 615 8.82 -0.23 -5.68
N ASP A 616 9.16 -0.15 -4.39
CA ASP A 616 10.43 -0.66 -3.84
C ASP A 616 10.33 -2.15 -3.46
N GLY A 617 9.17 -2.78 -3.67
CA GLY A 617 8.94 -4.19 -3.37
C GLY A 617 8.58 -4.46 -1.90
N VAL A 618 8.18 -3.41 -1.17
CA VAL A 618 7.59 -3.55 0.16
C VAL A 618 6.16 -4.07 0.00
N ILE A 619 5.80 -5.06 0.81
CA ILE A 619 4.49 -5.69 0.85
C ILE A 619 4.02 -5.73 2.29
N VAL A 620 2.80 -5.25 2.53
CA VAL A 620 2.04 -5.45 3.76
C VAL A 620 0.80 -6.25 3.39
N ASP A 621 0.59 -7.38 4.05
CA ASP A 621 -0.58 -8.24 3.86
C ASP A 621 -1.22 -8.47 5.22
N LEU A 622 -2.44 -7.96 5.40
CA LEU A 622 -3.14 -7.94 6.68
C LEU A 622 -4.41 -8.80 6.60
N ASP A 623 -4.52 -9.78 7.49
CA ASP A 623 -5.76 -10.43 7.87
C ASP A 623 -6.32 -9.71 9.10
N LEU A 624 -7.37 -8.93 8.88
CA LEU A 624 -8.06 -8.15 9.92
C LEU A 624 -9.23 -8.94 10.53
N GLY A 625 -9.38 -10.22 10.19
CA GLY A 625 -10.35 -11.13 10.81
C GLY A 625 -9.88 -11.76 12.13
N VAL A 626 -8.65 -11.46 12.56
CA VAL A 626 -8.03 -11.97 13.80
C VAL A 626 -8.47 -11.18 15.04
N GLU A 627 -8.24 -11.73 16.23
CA GLU A 627 -8.52 -11.03 17.50
C GLU A 627 -7.48 -9.92 17.77
N ASP A 628 -7.78 -8.98 18.66
CA ASP A 628 -6.79 -8.01 19.13
C ASP A 628 -5.60 -8.76 19.77
N ASP A 629 -4.40 -8.19 19.62
CA ASP A 629 -3.11 -8.79 20.02
C ASP A 629 -2.65 -10.02 19.21
N ASP A 630 -3.49 -10.60 18.34
CA ASP A 630 -3.07 -11.62 17.38
C ASP A 630 -2.31 -10.99 16.19
N VAL A 631 -1.48 -11.80 15.54
CA VAL A 631 -0.74 -11.35 14.34
C VAL A 631 -1.68 -11.25 13.15
N ALA A 632 -2.02 -10.01 12.78
CA ALA A 632 -2.78 -9.72 11.56
C ALA A 632 -1.91 -9.84 10.30
N GLY A 633 -0.63 -9.52 10.38
CA GLY A 633 0.22 -9.60 9.20
C GLY A 633 1.66 -9.20 9.42
N TYR A 634 2.36 -9.01 8.31
CA TYR A 634 3.79 -8.73 8.29
C TYR A 634 4.13 -7.62 7.30
N LEU A 635 5.15 -6.85 7.66
CA LEU A 635 5.83 -5.93 6.75
C LEU A 635 6.98 -6.69 6.09
N LEU A 636 6.92 -6.87 4.77
CA LEU A 636 7.88 -7.66 4.00
C LEU A 636 8.59 -6.77 2.97
N LEU A 637 9.87 -7.03 2.73
CA LEU A 637 10.62 -6.49 1.59
C LEU A 637 11.39 -7.64 0.94
N ASN A 638 11.13 -7.89 -0.34
CA ASN A 638 11.71 -9.00 -1.11
C ASN A 638 11.54 -10.38 -0.41
N GLY A 639 10.40 -10.59 0.25
CA GLY A 639 10.08 -11.82 0.98
C GLY A 639 10.75 -11.95 2.36
N THR A 640 11.60 -11.01 2.75
CA THR A 640 12.17 -10.94 4.10
C THR A 640 11.25 -10.11 5.00
N ARG A 641 11.07 -10.54 6.25
CA ARG A 641 10.20 -9.88 7.23
C ARG A 641 10.93 -8.79 8.00
N TYR A 642 10.35 -7.58 8.00
CA TYR A 642 10.87 -6.37 8.62
C TYR A 642 9.98 -5.82 9.74
N GLY A 643 8.76 -6.32 9.88
CA GLY A 643 7.89 -5.96 11.00
C GLY A 643 6.74 -6.94 11.16
N VAL A 644 6.13 -6.93 12.33
CA VAL A 644 4.91 -7.64 12.67
C VAL A 644 3.82 -6.61 12.93
N ILE A 645 2.60 -6.93 12.51
CA ILE A 645 1.46 -6.04 12.61
C ILE A 645 0.37 -6.76 13.39
N THR A 646 -0.08 -6.15 14.49
CA THR A 646 -1.16 -6.67 15.34
C THR A 646 -2.30 -5.65 15.45
N PRO A 647 -3.57 -6.07 15.45
CA PRO A 647 -4.68 -5.19 15.78
C PRO A 647 -4.65 -4.82 17.26
N LEU A 648 -4.94 -3.56 17.56
CA LEU A 648 -4.98 -3.04 18.92
C LEU A 648 -6.10 -1.99 19.05
N ASN A 649 -7.24 -2.38 19.62
CA ASN A 649 -8.39 -1.49 19.89
C ASN A 649 -8.87 -0.70 18.66
N GLY A 650 -8.88 -1.31 17.49
CA GLY A 650 -9.28 -0.68 16.23
C GLY A 650 -8.18 0.14 15.54
N SER A 651 -6.97 0.15 16.08
CA SER A 651 -5.74 0.60 15.43
C SER A 651 -4.87 -0.59 15.03
N LEU A 652 -3.81 -0.33 14.27
CA LEU A 652 -2.78 -1.32 13.96
C LEU A 652 -1.47 -0.94 14.64
N LEU A 653 -0.91 -1.85 15.43
CA LEU A 653 0.42 -1.73 16.01
C LEU A 653 1.43 -2.41 15.07
N PHE A 654 2.33 -1.62 14.51
CA PHE A 654 3.46 -2.08 13.72
C PHE A 654 4.68 -2.13 14.63
N THR A 655 5.14 -3.34 14.94
CA THR A 655 6.41 -3.56 15.64
C THR A 655 7.48 -3.86 14.59
N LEU A 656 8.36 -2.89 14.36
CA LEU A 656 9.43 -2.98 13.37
C LEU A 656 10.62 -3.81 13.88
N SER A 657 11.50 -4.21 12.96
CA SER A 657 12.69 -5.02 13.27
C SER A 657 13.69 -4.36 14.22
N ASN A 658 13.60 -3.04 14.36
CA ASN A 658 14.38 -2.24 15.30
C ASN A 658 13.72 -2.13 16.69
N GLY A 659 12.59 -2.79 16.92
CA GLY A 659 11.80 -2.70 18.16
C GLY A 659 10.96 -1.43 18.26
N LEU A 660 10.92 -0.60 17.21
CA LEU A 660 10.10 0.60 17.20
C LEU A 660 8.65 0.22 16.93
N ASP A 661 7.79 0.66 17.86
CA ASP A 661 6.34 0.49 17.78
C ASP A 661 5.68 1.71 17.17
N ILE A 662 4.80 1.47 16.21
CA ILE A 662 4.05 2.51 15.48
C ILE A 662 2.59 2.17 15.52
N LEU A 663 1.79 3.10 16.03
CA LEU A 663 0.33 2.99 16.02
C LEU A 663 -0.23 3.71 14.79
N LEU A 664 -1.02 2.98 14.00
CA LEU A 664 -1.68 3.43 12.78
C LEU A 664 -3.20 3.36 12.89
#